data_AF-A0A8H7Y395-F1
#
_entry.id   AF-A0A8H7Y395-F1
#
_cell.length_a   1.000
_cell.length_b   1.000
_cell.length_c   1.000
_cell.angle_alpha   90.00
_cell.angle_beta   90.00
_cell.angle_gamma   90.00
#
_symmetry.space_group_name_H-M   'P 1'
#
loop_
_entity.id
_entity.type
_entity.pdbx_description
1 polymer ?
#
loop_
_entity_poly.entity_id
_entity_poly.type
_entity_poly.pdbx_seq_one_letter_code
_entity_poly.pdbx_strand_id
1 'polypeptide(L)'
;MAFGASGGRGGFGGRGGGDRGGRGGGRGGGRGGSFGGRGGDRGGRGGGRGGGRGAPGGRGAPRGGRGGRGGARGGAKGGAKGGANTVLEPHRHPGVFIAKGKDHMLVTKNLVPGDSVYGEKRITIDGGVEGTKTEYRVWNPFRSKLAAGVLGGLDHIFIQPGAKVLYLGAASGTSVSHVADIVGPEGNVYAVEFSPRSGRDLINMAKKRTNVIPIVEDARLPNKYRMLLPIVDVIFADVAQPDQARIVTHNAESFLKDGGHVIISIKASCIDSTVPAETVFASEVQYLKEHNFKPLEQVTLEPYERDHAMVTGAVAVDFGTNDPDPAFDFEQVPYPNSNNWTSIDREEDLPLHYMSEEKARRRVVKGPGAPSGGEYEYNEKERYVDYYEDESKDIYNKPRASSARIGSGRLPQPPLPPPTSLREFFMQNLEHLPPIIYTLLSCWTRFHKIGASNIVVWDEAHFGKFGSHYLKREFYFDVHPPLGKMLVGLAGLLAGYDGSFEFKSGEAYPENVPYVAMRVMLATFGVGMVPLAWYTAVELGMSQWACHLTAMMVLLDVGWLCISRFILLDSMLLFFTVLTVFCLTKFHNQQYQSFSIDWWLWLFLTGASIGAVTSVKMIGLFVTALVGVYTVEDLWEKFGDTKMSWRDQAKHWGARIFCLIIVPILVFMASFKIHFMVLNHSGPGDAQMSSLFQANLEGNDFAQNPLEIAFGSKITLKNMGWGGGLLHSHVQTYPVGSNQQQVTCYHYKDSNNEWLVLPRWDEPAYNPQGEIRYLKHGDVIILRHVPTTRNLHSHNIVAPVSKLNNEVSCYGNETIGDSSDYWQVEVVDDIKQGNHVDRIHSLTTRLRFKHKTLGCYLRAANAILPQWGFKQVEVSCDKENNPKDIHTYWNVESHWNERLPSGNTKFYKSPFLRDFWHLNVAMMTSNNALIPDPDKEDILASKPFDWPFIHLGLRMCGWGDNQLKYYLMGTPVIWWGSTISLGVALVALLIYLLRWQRKYKDMDAREWDHFLYVGKIAFFGWFFHFVPFLIMGRVTYLHHYLPTLYFAVLMFSHVLDHFIFSSRNLTTKTKSIIFGVLSFTLVFTFWWFKGVAFGILGPINEHKGLQWRKSWNIYEN
;
A
#
# COMPACT_ATOMS: atom_id res chain seq x y z
N MET A 1 -26.15 33.52 -45.33
CA MET A 1 -27.09 33.94 -46.40
C MET A 1 -28.03 32.77 -46.69
N ALA A 2 -29.19 33.04 -47.31
CA ALA A 2 -30.09 32.12 -48.02
C ALA A 2 -30.40 30.70 -47.43
N PHE A 3 -31.59 30.59 -46.87
CA PHE A 3 -32.62 29.54 -47.03
C PHE A 3 -32.31 28.16 -47.67
N GLY A 4 -32.96 27.12 -47.12
CA GLY A 4 -33.31 25.88 -47.82
C GLY A 4 -33.84 24.80 -46.86
N ALA A 5 -35.07 24.29 -47.05
CA ALA A 5 -35.70 23.37 -46.09
C ALA A 5 -36.64 22.32 -46.71
N SER A 6 -36.79 21.21 -45.98
CA SER A 6 -37.90 20.22 -46.01
C SER A 6 -37.98 19.16 -47.13
N GLY A 7 -38.40 17.96 -46.73
CA GLY A 7 -39.40 17.15 -47.47
C GLY A 7 -38.90 15.97 -48.31
N GLY A 8 -39.41 14.76 -48.02
CA GLY A 8 -39.30 13.60 -48.93
C GLY A 8 -39.52 12.24 -48.28
N ARG A 9 -40.63 11.56 -48.60
CA ARG A 9 -40.90 10.14 -48.26
C ARG A 9 -40.88 9.29 -49.53
N GLY A 10 -40.28 8.10 -49.46
CA GLY A 10 -40.43 7.02 -50.46
C GLY A 10 -39.31 5.97 -50.35
N GLY A 11 -39.49 4.70 -50.72
CA GLY A 11 -40.74 4.02 -51.06
C GLY A 11 -40.56 2.85 -52.04
N PHE A 12 -40.94 1.63 -51.61
CA PHE A 12 -41.17 0.40 -52.40
C PHE A 12 -39.98 -0.38 -53.02
N GLY A 13 -40.20 -1.71 -53.14
CA GLY A 13 -39.38 -2.68 -53.90
C GLY A 13 -38.60 -3.69 -53.04
N GLY A 14 -38.85 -5.00 -53.03
CA GLY A 14 -39.99 -5.78 -53.58
C GLY A 14 -39.58 -7.14 -54.18
N ARG A 15 -40.28 -8.24 -53.79
CA ARG A 15 -39.98 -9.68 -54.11
C ARG A 15 -38.71 -10.20 -53.38
N GLY A 16 -38.56 -11.48 -53.00
CA GLY A 16 -39.38 -12.71 -53.03
C GLY A 16 -38.44 -13.92 -52.77
N GLY A 17 -38.82 -15.14 -52.37
CA GLY A 17 -40.11 -15.74 -52.03
C GLY A 17 -40.02 -17.28 -52.16
N GLY A 18 -40.34 -18.05 -51.11
CA GLY A 18 -40.29 -19.53 -51.09
C GLY A 18 -38.89 -20.15 -50.86
N ASP A 19 -38.76 -21.42 -50.44
CA ASP A 19 -39.79 -22.30 -49.86
C ASP A 19 -39.21 -23.42 -48.95
N ARG A 20 -40.11 -24.21 -48.37
CA ARG A 20 -39.97 -25.15 -47.23
C ARG A 20 -39.30 -26.49 -47.55
N GLY A 21 -38.80 -27.16 -46.49
CA GLY A 21 -38.59 -28.62 -46.42
C GLY A 21 -37.20 -29.02 -45.91
N GLY A 22 -37.01 -30.09 -45.13
CA GLY A 22 -37.96 -31.04 -44.57
C GLY A 22 -37.32 -31.93 -43.48
N ARG A 23 -38.14 -32.70 -42.73
CA ARG A 23 -37.69 -33.57 -41.62
C ARG A 23 -36.84 -34.76 -42.11
N GLY A 24 -35.90 -35.22 -41.28
CA GLY A 24 -35.31 -36.55 -41.37
C GLY A 24 -34.36 -36.85 -40.21
N GLY A 25 -34.55 -37.96 -39.50
CA GLY A 25 -33.67 -38.38 -38.41
C GLY A 25 -33.69 -39.90 -38.25
N GLY A 26 -32.59 -40.48 -37.75
CA GLY A 26 -32.45 -41.92 -37.56
C GLY A 26 -31.33 -42.29 -36.61
N ARG A 27 -31.57 -43.31 -35.76
CA ARG A 27 -30.55 -43.97 -34.94
C ARG A 27 -30.14 -45.28 -35.62
N GLY A 28 -28.87 -45.65 -35.47
CA GLY A 28 -28.36 -46.98 -35.81
C GLY A 28 -27.00 -47.22 -35.16
N GLY A 29 -26.71 -48.46 -34.77
CA GLY A 29 -25.43 -48.84 -34.18
C GLY A 29 -25.13 -50.32 -34.42
N GLY A 30 -23.86 -50.70 -34.39
CA GLY A 30 -23.39 -52.06 -34.68
C GLY A 30 -22.06 -52.38 -34.02
N ARG A 31 -21.72 -53.67 -33.92
CA ARG A 31 -20.49 -54.22 -33.31
C ARG A 31 -19.82 -55.21 -34.26
N GLY A 32 -18.48 -55.34 -34.17
CA GLY A 32 -17.85 -56.66 -34.06
C GLY A 32 -16.70 -57.05 -35.01
N GLY A 33 -15.53 -57.34 -34.41
CA GLY A 33 -14.51 -58.29 -34.92
C GLY A 33 -13.55 -57.79 -36.03
N SER A 34 -12.44 -58.50 -36.34
CA SER A 34 -11.65 -59.49 -35.58
C SER A 34 -10.32 -59.81 -36.32
N PHE A 35 -9.34 -60.44 -35.62
CA PHE A 35 -8.05 -61.00 -36.13
C PHE A 35 -6.97 -60.01 -36.65
N GLY A 36 -5.65 -60.28 -36.55
CA GLY A 36 -4.97 -61.29 -35.70
C GLY A 36 -3.48 -61.60 -35.99
N GLY A 37 -2.63 -61.56 -34.96
CA GLY A 37 -1.44 -62.44 -34.78
C GLY A 37 -0.06 -62.02 -35.36
N ARG A 38 1.07 -62.70 -35.04
CA ARG A 38 1.48 -63.44 -33.82
C ARG A 38 2.99 -63.85 -33.85
N GLY A 39 3.68 -63.82 -32.70
CA GLY A 39 4.96 -64.55 -32.43
C GLY A 39 6.23 -63.68 -32.34
N GLY A 40 7.26 -63.97 -31.52
CA GLY A 40 7.26 -64.72 -30.25
C GLY A 40 8.30 -65.86 -30.09
N ASP A 41 9.40 -65.61 -29.35
CA ASP A 41 10.21 -66.54 -28.50
C ASP A 41 11.52 -65.85 -28.05
N ARG A 42 12.35 -66.28 -27.07
CA ARG A 42 12.11 -67.01 -25.80
C ARG A 42 13.34 -66.89 -24.86
N GLY A 43 13.14 -67.03 -23.55
CA GLY A 43 14.16 -67.43 -22.55
C GLY A 43 15.00 -66.31 -21.90
N GLY A 44 15.49 -66.46 -20.65
CA GLY A 44 15.11 -67.47 -19.65
C GLY A 44 16.12 -67.70 -18.51
N ARG A 45 15.62 -67.63 -17.25
CA ARG A 45 16.30 -67.95 -15.96
C ARG A 45 17.41 -66.97 -15.49
N GLY A 46 17.60 -66.71 -14.20
CA GLY A 46 16.70 -66.98 -13.05
C GLY A 46 17.36 -66.99 -11.66
N GLY A 47 16.55 -66.68 -10.63
CA GLY A 47 16.78 -67.06 -9.21
C GLY A 47 17.64 -66.11 -8.34
N GLY A 48 17.34 -65.91 -7.04
CA GLY A 48 16.08 -66.23 -6.35
C GLY A 48 16.08 -66.12 -4.81
N ARG A 49 14.91 -65.75 -4.26
CA ARG A 49 14.33 -66.04 -2.91
C ARG A 49 14.99 -65.47 -1.63
N GLY A 50 14.09 -65.06 -0.72
CA GLY A 50 14.37 -64.69 0.69
C GLY A 50 14.05 -63.22 0.99
N GLY A 51 13.12 -62.84 1.89
CA GLY A 51 12.11 -63.63 2.61
C GLY A 51 12.01 -63.26 4.09
N GLY A 52 11.39 -62.12 4.44
CA GLY A 52 11.20 -61.70 5.83
C GLY A 52 10.03 -60.73 6.03
N ARG A 53 9.26 -60.91 7.12
CA ARG A 53 8.19 -60.00 7.55
C ARG A 53 8.75 -59.02 8.60
N GLY A 54 8.41 -57.74 8.50
CA GLY A 54 8.74 -56.70 9.49
C GLY A 54 7.71 -55.58 9.47
N ALA A 55 7.44 -54.98 10.64
CA ALA A 55 6.41 -53.94 10.79
C ALA A 55 6.97 -52.52 10.58
N PRO A 56 6.13 -51.53 10.17
CA PRO A 56 6.55 -50.14 10.09
C PRO A 56 6.64 -49.50 11.49
N GLY A 57 7.84 -49.46 12.07
CA GLY A 57 8.11 -48.90 13.40
C GLY A 57 8.78 -47.52 13.38
N GLY A 58 8.22 -46.55 14.10
CA GLY A 58 8.78 -45.20 14.34
C GLY A 58 8.73 -44.26 13.12
N ARG A 59 8.17 -43.04 13.16
CA ARG A 59 7.63 -42.24 14.28
C ARG A 59 8.62 -42.02 15.44
N GLY A 60 9.73 -41.35 15.13
CA GLY A 60 10.41 -40.50 16.13
C GLY A 60 9.48 -39.36 16.56
N ALA A 61 9.46 -39.04 17.86
CA ALA A 61 8.45 -38.18 18.46
C ALA A 61 8.87 -36.68 18.51
N PRO A 62 7.92 -35.74 18.49
CA PRO A 62 8.21 -34.33 18.75
C PRO A 62 8.54 -34.10 20.24
N ARG A 63 9.60 -33.32 20.51
CA ARG A 63 9.89 -32.84 21.87
C ARG A 63 8.99 -31.65 22.22
N GLY A 64 7.95 -31.91 23.01
CA GLY A 64 7.58 -30.96 24.07
C GLY A 64 8.64 -30.99 25.18
N GLY A 65 8.71 -30.03 26.10
CA GLY A 65 7.87 -28.83 26.27
C GLY A 65 7.62 -28.55 27.76
N ARG A 66 7.41 -27.29 28.14
CA ARG A 66 6.92 -26.91 29.47
C ARG A 66 6.23 -25.55 29.41
N GLY A 67 5.06 -25.44 30.03
CA GLY A 67 4.32 -24.19 30.15
C GLY A 67 4.46 -23.58 31.55
N GLY A 68 4.52 -22.25 31.62
CA GLY A 68 4.32 -21.48 32.85
C GLY A 68 2.93 -20.84 32.85
N ARG A 69 2.23 -20.82 34.00
CA ARG A 69 0.89 -20.24 34.12
C ARG A 69 0.94 -18.75 34.47
N GLY A 70 0.10 -17.97 33.79
CA GLY A 70 -0.66 -16.83 34.33
C GLY A 70 0.02 -15.82 35.26
N GLY A 71 0.58 -14.75 34.67
CA GLY A 71 0.75 -13.44 35.32
C GLY A 71 -0.31 -12.45 34.80
N ALA A 72 -0.75 -11.49 35.62
CA ALA A 72 -1.89 -10.62 35.31
C ALA A 72 -1.50 -9.20 34.83
N ARG A 73 -2.40 -8.61 34.02
CA ARG A 73 -2.63 -7.16 33.81
C ARG A 73 -1.46 -6.18 34.08
N GLY A 74 -0.78 -5.80 33.00
CA GLY A 74 -0.15 -4.50 32.83
C GLY A 74 0.00 -4.22 31.34
N GLY A 75 -0.54 -3.18 30.73
CA GLY A 75 -1.02 -1.91 31.29
C GLY A 75 -0.20 -0.80 30.65
N ALA A 76 -0.76 -0.12 29.63
CA ALA A 76 0.01 0.79 28.81
C ALA A 76 0.51 2.03 29.60
N LYS A 77 1.77 2.00 30.04
CA LYS A 77 2.60 3.20 30.08
C LYS A 77 2.80 3.59 28.61
N GLY A 78 2.07 4.55 28.03
CA GLY A 78 1.41 5.68 28.68
C GLY A 78 2.43 6.79 28.90
N GLY A 79 3.12 7.17 27.82
CA GLY A 79 4.18 8.16 27.82
C GLY A 79 3.69 9.50 28.35
N ALA A 80 4.52 10.16 29.17
CA ALA A 80 4.14 11.38 29.86
C ALA A 80 3.73 12.51 28.89
N LYS A 81 2.55 13.11 29.14
CA LYS A 81 2.17 14.41 28.55
C LYS A 81 3.15 15.48 29.06
N GLY A 82 3.52 16.43 28.20
CA GLY A 82 4.36 17.56 28.59
C GLY A 82 3.60 18.49 29.55
N GLY A 83 3.92 18.41 30.83
CA GLY A 83 3.22 19.13 31.91
C GLY A 83 3.39 18.50 33.30
N ALA A 84 4.41 17.66 33.49
CA ALA A 84 4.80 17.14 34.80
C ALA A 84 6.11 17.81 35.23
N ASN A 85 6.20 18.22 36.50
CA ASN A 85 7.40 18.81 37.08
C ASN A 85 8.56 17.81 36.97
N THR A 86 9.49 18.06 36.05
CA THR A 86 10.68 17.23 35.81
C THR A 86 11.85 17.87 36.54
N VAL A 87 12.46 17.11 37.46
CA VAL A 87 13.64 17.56 38.19
C VAL A 87 14.86 17.27 37.32
N LEU A 88 15.72 18.27 37.08
CA LEU A 88 17.01 18.06 36.45
C LEU A 88 18.07 17.76 37.50
N GLU A 89 18.88 16.73 37.24
CA GLU A 89 20.11 16.44 37.95
C GLU A 89 21.29 16.40 36.96
N PRO A 90 22.50 16.81 37.36
CA PRO A 90 23.69 16.62 36.52
C PRO A 90 24.00 15.13 36.34
N HIS A 91 24.47 14.75 35.16
CA HIS A 91 25.03 13.42 34.91
C HIS A 91 26.48 13.35 35.44
N ARG A 92 27.05 12.14 35.51
CA ARG A 92 28.49 11.95 35.81
C ARG A 92 29.43 12.53 34.74
N HIS A 93 28.91 12.94 33.58
CA HIS A 93 29.70 13.57 32.52
C HIS A 93 29.34 15.07 32.47
N PRO A 94 30.31 16.00 32.54
CA PRO A 94 30.06 17.42 32.43
C PRO A 94 29.25 17.81 31.18
N GLY A 95 28.31 18.75 31.33
CA GLY A 95 27.43 19.22 30.25
C GLY A 95 26.24 18.31 29.92
N VAL A 96 26.19 17.09 30.47
CA VAL A 96 25.07 16.14 30.32
C VAL A 96 24.23 16.12 31.60
N PHE A 97 22.91 15.95 31.47
CA PHE A 97 21.95 15.98 32.59
C PHE A 97 20.92 14.85 32.47
N ILE A 98 20.28 14.50 33.59
CA ILE A 98 19.13 13.58 33.66
C ILE A 98 17.88 14.38 34.05
N ALA A 99 16.85 14.32 33.21
CA ALA A 99 15.50 14.72 33.60
C ALA A 99 14.81 13.56 34.32
N LYS A 100 14.63 13.67 35.63
CA LYS A 100 13.82 12.76 36.43
C LYS A 100 12.35 13.13 36.31
N GLY A 101 11.57 12.17 35.82
CA GLY A 101 10.11 12.21 35.77
C GLY A 101 9.55 10.79 35.95
N LYS A 102 8.40 10.50 35.34
CA LYS A 102 7.82 9.14 35.31
C LYS A 102 8.75 8.10 34.68
N ASP A 103 9.51 8.55 33.68
CA ASP A 103 10.51 7.81 32.93
C ASP A 103 11.74 8.74 32.88
N HIS A 104 12.94 8.24 33.18
CA HIS A 104 14.17 9.06 33.18
C HIS A 104 14.62 9.35 31.74
N MET A 105 15.09 10.57 31.47
CA MET A 105 15.55 10.98 30.12
C MET A 105 16.92 11.67 30.20
N LEU A 106 17.85 11.28 29.32
CA LEU A 106 19.11 11.99 29.12
C LEU A 106 18.85 13.30 28.38
N VAL A 107 19.43 14.42 28.82
CA VAL A 107 19.24 15.74 28.21
C VAL A 107 20.52 16.57 28.14
N THR A 108 20.62 17.45 27.16
CA THR A 108 21.68 18.47 27.03
C THR A 108 21.09 19.88 27.21
N LYS A 109 21.90 20.87 27.63
CA LYS A 109 21.46 22.28 27.72
C LYS A 109 21.41 22.90 26.32
N ASN A 110 20.27 23.44 25.90
CA ASN A 110 20.09 23.97 24.55
C ASN A 110 20.83 25.30 24.37
N LEU A 111 21.77 25.36 23.41
CA LEU A 111 22.41 26.62 23.02
C LEU A 111 21.52 27.55 22.19
N VAL A 112 20.43 27.04 21.61
CA VAL A 112 19.48 27.82 20.79
C VAL A 112 18.04 27.60 21.32
N PRO A 113 17.67 28.22 22.46
CA PRO A 113 16.34 28.09 23.03
C PRO A 113 15.23 28.42 22.03
N GLY A 114 14.14 27.65 22.05
CA GLY A 114 13.06 27.77 21.07
C GLY A 114 13.22 26.86 19.84
N ASP A 115 14.44 26.40 19.53
CA ASP A 115 14.75 25.56 18.35
C ASP A 115 14.98 24.08 18.72
N SER A 116 14.46 23.18 17.89
CA SER A 116 14.72 21.72 17.93
C SER A 116 15.25 21.25 16.58
N VAL A 117 16.28 20.40 16.58
CA VAL A 117 17.03 20.03 15.37
C VAL A 117 16.39 18.87 14.61
N TYR A 118 15.77 17.91 15.30
CA TYR A 118 15.20 16.69 14.70
C TYR A 118 13.83 16.29 15.29
N GLY A 119 13.13 17.23 15.92
CA GLY A 119 11.81 17.02 16.54
C GLY A 119 11.86 16.43 17.96
N GLU A 120 13.01 16.52 18.62
CA GLU A 120 13.24 16.11 20.00
C GLU A 120 12.39 16.90 21.00
N LYS A 121 12.06 16.26 22.14
CA LYS A 121 11.37 16.93 23.24
C LYS A 121 12.30 17.96 23.88
N ARG A 122 11.73 19.10 24.28
CA ARG A 122 12.43 20.17 24.97
C ARG A 122 11.79 20.45 26.33
N ILE A 123 12.61 20.78 27.32
CA ILE A 123 12.24 21.01 28.72
C ILE A 123 12.72 22.40 29.10
N THR A 124 11.82 23.28 29.51
CA THR A 124 12.14 24.66 29.91
C THR A 124 12.00 24.80 31.41
N ILE A 125 13.00 25.39 32.08
CA ILE A 125 12.99 25.68 33.51
C ILE A 125 13.35 27.16 33.72
N ASP A 126 12.59 27.84 34.58
CA ASP A 126 12.88 29.21 35.02
C ASP A 126 14.16 29.24 35.87
N GLY A 127 15.15 30.03 35.45
CA GLY A 127 16.54 29.98 35.92
C GLY A 127 16.82 30.65 37.27
N GLY A 128 15.82 30.80 38.13
CA GLY A 128 15.94 31.45 39.45
C GLY A 128 16.10 32.98 39.43
N VAL A 129 16.42 33.58 38.28
CA VAL A 129 16.49 35.04 38.06
C VAL A 129 15.33 35.45 37.14
N GLU A 130 14.56 36.47 37.55
CA GLU A 130 13.35 36.90 36.85
C GLU A 130 13.58 37.13 35.35
N GLY A 131 12.74 36.49 34.52
CA GLY A 131 12.78 36.59 33.07
C GLY A 131 13.71 35.61 32.34
N THR A 132 14.64 34.93 33.02
CA THR A 132 15.57 34.01 32.35
C THR A 132 15.06 32.56 32.33
N LYS A 133 14.74 32.04 31.13
CA LYS A 133 14.32 30.64 30.93
C LYS A 133 15.43 29.83 30.29
N THR A 134 15.92 28.81 31.00
CA THR A 134 16.89 27.85 30.44
C THR A 134 16.14 26.69 29.81
N GLU A 135 16.53 26.32 28.59
CA GLU A 135 15.94 25.20 27.87
C GLU A 135 16.93 24.04 27.72
N TYR A 136 16.42 22.81 27.78
CA TYR A 136 17.16 21.57 27.64
C TYR A 136 16.51 20.69 26.55
N ARG A 137 17.33 19.90 25.85
CA ARG A 137 16.91 19.02 24.74
C ARG A 137 17.09 17.55 25.13
N VAL A 138 16.06 16.74 24.95
CA VAL A 138 16.13 15.29 25.20
C VAL A 138 17.00 14.63 24.15
N TRP A 139 18.04 13.92 24.60
CA TRP A 139 19.01 13.23 23.77
C TRP A 139 18.60 11.75 23.66
N ASN A 140 18.28 11.29 22.45
CA ASN A 140 17.71 9.96 22.23
C ASN A 140 18.80 8.93 21.87
N PRO A 141 19.03 7.87 22.70
CA PRO A 141 20.04 6.85 22.41
C PRO A 141 19.74 6.05 21.12
N PHE A 142 18.46 5.80 20.80
CA PHE A 142 18.04 5.15 19.54
C PHE A 142 18.21 6.04 18.29
N ARG A 143 18.93 7.16 18.40
CA ARG A 143 19.30 8.07 17.30
C ARG A 143 20.72 8.63 17.42
N SER A 144 21.48 8.27 18.45
CA SER A 144 22.78 8.86 18.73
C SER A 144 23.65 7.86 19.49
N LYS A 145 24.66 7.31 18.81
CA LYS A 145 25.51 6.23 19.33
C LYS A 145 26.32 6.66 20.56
N LEU A 146 26.66 7.95 20.65
CA LEU A 146 27.26 8.54 21.85
C LEU A 146 26.28 8.55 23.05
N ALA A 147 24.99 8.84 22.85
CA ALA A 147 23.99 8.73 23.92
C ALA A 147 23.71 7.27 24.32
N ALA A 148 23.76 6.35 23.36
CA ALA A 148 23.73 4.92 23.63
C ALA A 148 24.93 4.48 24.47
N GLY A 149 26.14 4.98 24.17
CA GLY A 149 27.35 4.73 24.98
C GLY A 149 27.25 5.31 26.39
N VAL A 150 26.79 6.56 26.54
CA VAL A 150 26.55 7.21 27.85
C VAL A 150 25.61 6.39 28.73
N LEU A 151 24.52 5.86 28.17
CA LEU A 151 23.54 5.05 28.90
C LEU A 151 23.94 3.57 29.03
N GLY A 152 24.79 3.07 28.12
CA GLY A 152 25.39 1.73 28.17
C GLY A 152 26.54 1.61 29.17
N GLY A 153 26.99 2.72 29.76
CA GLY A 153 27.96 2.73 30.86
C GLY A 153 29.36 3.22 30.52
N LEU A 154 29.58 3.87 29.37
CA LEU A 154 30.88 4.48 29.01
C LEU A 154 31.32 5.48 30.09
N ASP A 155 32.44 5.22 30.77
CA ASP A 155 32.92 5.97 31.93
C ASP A 155 33.54 7.30 31.52
N HIS A 156 34.26 7.34 30.39
CA HIS A 156 34.98 8.53 29.95
C HIS A 156 34.59 8.94 28.52
N ILE A 157 33.57 9.80 28.40
CA ILE A 157 33.16 10.33 27.08
C ILE A 157 34.11 11.40 26.51
N PHE A 158 35.08 11.90 27.28
CA PHE A 158 36.08 12.97 27.02
C PHE A 158 35.58 14.34 26.48
N ILE A 159 34.40 14.38 25.87
CA ILE A 159 33.68 15.57 25.44
C ILE A 159 33.12 16.27 26.67
N GLN A 160 33.62 17.47 26.95
CA GLN A 160 33.29 18.29 28.11
C GLN A 160 33.14 19.76 27.70
N PRO A 161 32.50 20.62 28.52
CA PRO A 161 32.44 22.05 28.28
C PRO A 161 33.83 22.66 28.01
N GLY A 162 33.92 23.51 26.98
CA GLY A 162 35.17 24.16 26.55
C GLY A 162 36.10 23.32 25.65
N ALA A 163 35.84 22.01 25.47
CA ALA A 163 36.70 21.15 24.64
C ALA A 163 36.57 21.45 23.12
N LYS A 164 37.65 21.25 22.36
CA LYS A 164 37.62 21.22 20.90
C LYS A 164 37.44 19.78 20.43
N VAL A 165 36.36 19.53 19.69
CA VAL A 165 35.99 18.19 19.20
C VAL A 165 36.02 18.15 17.69
N LEU A 166 36.75 17.19 17.11
CA LEU A 166 36.63 16.82 15.70
C LEU A 166 35.63 15.67 15.56
N TYR A 167 34.49 15.94 14.92
CA TYR A 167 33.44 14.97 14.67
C TYR A 167 33.55 14.48 13.21
N LEU A 168 33.89 13.20 13.02
CA LEU A 168 33.96 12.54 11.72
C LEU A 168 32.66 11.76 11.45
N GLY A 169 32.01 12.02 10.31
CA GLY A 169 30.72 11.42 9.96
C GLY A 169 29.53 12.22 10.52
N ALA A 170 29.57 13.55 10.38
CA ALA A 170 28.62 14.48 11.00
C ALA A 170 27.16 14.35 10.48
N ALA A 171 26.94 13.75 9.31
CA ALA A 171 25.64 13.50 8.69
C ALA A 171 24.74 14.76 8.69
N SER A 172 23.46 14.63 9.05
CA SER A 172 22.50 15.74 9.16
C SER A 172 22.59 16.52 10.48
N GLY A 173 23.66 16.32 11.27
CA GLY A 173 23.92 17.11 12.48
C GLY A 173 23.13 16.73 13.74
N THR A 174 22.41 15.61 13.76
CA THR A 174 21.59 15.17 14.91
C THR A 174 22.41 15.04 16.20
N SER A 175 23.37 14.11 16.24
CA SER A 175 24.33 13.92 17.33
C SER A 175 25.24 15.13 17.53
N VAL A 176 25.73 15.72 16.43
CA VAL A 176 26.62 16.90 16.42
C VAL A 176 26.00 18.06 17.21
N SER A 177 24.70 18.29 17.06
CA SER A 177 23.98 19.34 17.79
C SER A 177 23.87 19.10 19.30
N HIS A 178 24.02 17.86 19.78
CA HIS A 178 24.11 17.55 21.21
C HIS A 178 25.56 17.64 21.72
N VAL A 179 26.54 17.21 20.92
CA VAL A 179 27.98 17.44 21.22
C VAL A 179 28.26 18.93 21.36
N ALA A 180 27.73 19.76 20.45
CA ALA A 180 27.83 21.22 20.51
C ALA A 180 27.16 21.81 21.77
N ASP A 181 25.99 21.31 22.17
CA ASP A 181 25.30 21.72 23.39
C ASP A 181 26.11 21.36 24.67
N ILE A 182 26.84 20.24 24.68
CA ILE A 182 27.69 19.76 25.80
C ILE A 182 28.99 20.57 25.88
N VAL A 183 29.65 20.78 24.74
CA VAL A 183 30.86 21.59 24.61
C VAL A 183 30.60 23.05 24.98
N GLY A 184 29.37 23.54 24.75
CA GLY A 184 28.97 24.88 25.14
C GLY A 184 29.59 25.99 24.27
N PRO A 185 29.45 27.27 24.65
CA PRO A 185 29.84 28.40 23.82
C PRO A 185 31.35 28.69 23.81
N GLU A 186 32.14 28.04 24.68
CA GLU A 186 33.58 28.30 24.83
C GLU A 186 34.47 27.31 24.05
N GLY A 187 33.91 26.16 23.63
CA GLY A 187 34.60 25.17 22.80
C GLY A 187 33.95 25.02 21.42
N ASN A 188 34.65 24.35 20.49
CA ASN A 188 34.26 24.24 19.09
C ASN A 188 34.07 22.77 18.66
N VAL A 189 33.10 22.53 17.77
CA VAL A 189 32.88 21.24 17.11
C VAL A 189 33.15 21.35 15.61
N TYR A 190 34.24 20.76 15.15
CA TYR A 190 34.63 20.68 13.75
C TYR A 190 33.95 19.46 13.13
N ALA A 191 32.92 19.67 12.31
CA ALA A 191 31.99 18.64 11.88
C ALA A 191 32.25 18.27 10.40
N VAL A 192 32.94 17.16 10.17
CA VAL A 192 33.34 16.67 8.84
C VAL A 192 32.27 15.72 8.27
N GLU A 193 31.80 16.03 7.06
CA GLU A 193 30.84 15.23 6.32
C GLU A 193 31.15 15.23 4.82
N PHE A 194 31.21 14.05 4.20
CA PHE A 194 31.54 13.92 2.77
C PHE A 194 30.35 14.24 1.86
N SER A 195 29.12 13.92 2.28
CA SER A 195 27.89 14.10 1.51
C SER A 195 27.52 15.58 1.36
N PRO A 196 27.50 16.15 0.13
CA PRO A 196 27.09 17.55 -0.08
C PRO A 196 25.61 17.80 0.29
N ARG A 197 24.79 16.74 0.33
CA ARG A 197 23.40 16.79 0.78
C ARG A 197 23.35 16.98 2.29
N SER A 198 23.98 16.07 3.04
CA SER A 198 24.00 16.10 4.50
C SER A 198 24.75 17.34 5.01
N GLY A 199 25.81 17.74 4.31
CA GLY A 199 26.52 19.00 4.50
C GLY A 199 25.62 20.24 4.39
N ARG A 200 24.62 20.27 3.51
CA ARG A 200 23.65 21.39 3.44
C ARG A 200 22.84 21.52 4.73
N ASP A 201 22.39 20.40 5.29
CA ASP A 201 21.59 20.39 6.52
C ASP A 201 22.47 20.71 7.74
N LEU A 202 23.69 20.16 7.77
CA LEU A 202 24.72 20.48 8.76
C LEU A 202 25.09 21.97 8.75
N ILE A 203 25.23 22.59 7.57
CA ILE A 203 25.43 24.03 7.39
C ILE A 203 24.21 24.82 7.91
N ASN A 204 22.98 24.37 7.63
CA ASN A 204 21.78 25.03 8.13
C ASN A 204 21.61 24.92 9.65
N MET A 205 22.13 23.87 10.28
CA MET A 205 22.20 23.72 11.74
C MET A 205 23.31 24.62 12.33
N ALA A 206 24.50 24.64 11.72
CA ALA A 206 25.63 25.49 12.11
C ALA A 206 25.33 27.00 12.03
N LYS A 207 24.51 27.45 11.07
CA LYS A 207 23.99 28.83 11.02
C LYS A 207 23.28 29.28 12.32
N LYS A 208 22.75 28.33 13.10
CA LYS A 208 22.12 28.60 14.41
C LYS A 208 23.07 28.33 15.59
N ARG A 209 23.92 27.29 15.50
CA ARG A 209 24.93 26.94 16.50
C ARG A 209 26.32 27.34 16.01
N THR A 210 26.71 28.57 16.35
CA THR A 210 27.97 29.19 15.91
C THR A 210 29.25 28.49 16.38
N ASN A 211 29.16 27.62 17.38
CA ASN A 211 30.25 26.75 17.83
C ASN A 211 30.43 25.48 16.98
N VAL A 212 29.60 25.26 15.95
CA VAL A 212 29.76 24.17 14.97
C VAL A 212 30.36 24.73 13.68
N ILE A 213 31.50 24.16 13.27
CA ILE A 213 32.20 24.52 12.03
C ILE A 213 32.00 23.36 11.03
N PRO A 214 31.12 23.51 10.02
CA PRO A 214 30.80 22.45 9.06
C PRO A 214 31.87 22.36 7.96
N ILE A 215 32.40 21.17 7.74
CA ILE A 215 33.47 20.89 6.76
C ILE A 215 32.98 19.83 5.80
N VAL A 216 32.70 20.23 4.56
CA VAL A 216 32.12 19.34 3.53
C VAL A 216 33.24 18.77 2.66
N GLU A 217 33.96 17.77 3.19
CA GLU A 217 35.08 17.09 2.52
C GLU A 217 35.23 15.63 2.98
N ASP A 218 36.05 14.86 2.26
CA ASP A 218 36.30 13.44 2.53
C ASP A 218 37.20 13.22 3.75
N ALA A 219 36.66 12.62 4.81
CA ALA A 219 37.37 12.32 6.05
C ALA A 219 38.66 11.49 5.84
N ARG A 220 38.80 10.75 4.74
CA ARG A 220 40.01 9.98 4.37
C ARG A 220 41.19 10.86 3.95
N LEU A 221 40.99 12.16 3.70
CA LEU A 221 41.96 13.09 3.12
C LEU A 221 42.18 14.35 3.99
N PRO A 222 42.67 14.22 5.25
CA PRO A 222 42.80 15.33 6.20
C PRO A 222 43.64 16.51 5.68
N ASN A 223 44.62 16.25 4.82
CA ASN A 223 45.43 17.27 4.15
C ASN A 223 44.60 18.34 3.40
N LYS A 224 43.41 17.99 2.88
CA LYS A 224 42.54 18.95 2.16
C LYS A 224 41.95 20.02 3.08
N TYR A 225 41.52 19.63 4.28
CA TYR A 225 40.89 20.53 5.26
C TYR A 225 41.83 20.94 6.39
N ARG A 226 43.13 20.61 6.29
CA ARG A 226 44.17 20.98 7.27
C ARG A 226 44.24 22.48 7.57
N MET A 227 43.87 23.33 6.61
CA MET A 227 43.82 24.78 6.78
C MET A 227 42.60 25.30 7.58
N LEU A 228 41.64 24.43 7.93
CA LEU A 228 40.36 24.79 8.55
C LEU A 228 40.24 24.38 10.03
N LEU A 229 41.14 23.55 10.55
CA LEU A 229 41.12 23.08 11.95
C LEU A 229 42.42 23.46 12.68
N PRO A 230 42.34 23.93 13.93
CA PRO A 230 43.46 23.89 14.86
C PRO A 230 43.64 22.45 15.41
N ILE A 231 44.63 22.27 16.27
CA ILE A 231 44.73 21.07 17.12
C ILE A 231 43.49 20.96 18.02
N VAL A 232 42.94 19.76 18.12
CA VAL A 232 41.73 19.41 18.89
C VAL A 232 42.05 18.56 20.12
N ASP A 233 41.14 18.53 21.09
CA ASP A 233 41.27 17.77 22.33
C ASP A 233 40.79 16.32 22.20
N VAL A 234 39.76 16.11 21.38
CA VAL A 234 39.05 14.83 21.22
C VAL A 234 38.63 14.62 19.75
N ILE A 235 38.77 13.40 19.24
CA ILE A 235 38.10 12.96 17.99
C ILE A 235 36.94 12.03 18.36
N PHE A 236 35.75 12.32 17.81
CA PHE A 236 34.61 11.42 17.80
C PHE A 236 34.32 10.94 16.38
N ALA A 237 34.24 9.63 16.17
CA ALA A 237 34.06 9.02 14.85
C ALA A 237 32.80 8.14 14.79
N ASP A 238 31.87 8.52 13.91
CA ASP A 238 30.70 7.73 13.51
C ASP A 238 30.70 7.55 11.97
N VAL A 239 31.85 7.14 11.43
CA VAL A 239 32.05 6.89 10.00
C VAL A 239 31.76 5.43 9.67
N ALA A 240 30.73 5.16 8.86
CA ALA A 240 30.34 3.80 8.47
C ALA A 240 31.12 3.29 7.24
N GLN A 241 32.46 3.30 7.30
CA GLN A 241 33.36 2.83 6.23
C GLN A 241 34.17 1.60 6.66
N PRO A 242 34.62 0.72 5.74
CA PRO A 242 35.42 -0.43 6.11
C PRO A 242 36.80 -0.08 6.70
N ASP A 243 37.39 1.05 6.29
CA ASP A 243 38.68 1.53 6.79
C ASP A 243 38.53 2.47 8.00
N GLN A 244 37.66 2.10 8.95
CA GLN A 244 37.25 2.90 10.12
C GLN A 244 38.45 3.34 10.98
N ALA A 245 39.20 2.41 11.57
CA ALA A 245 40.36 2.74 12.40
C ALA A 245 41.43 3.55 11.62
N ARG A 246 41.68 3.24 10.35
CA ARG A 246 42.62 4.00 9.48
C ARG A 246 42.21 5.47 9.31
N ILE A 247 40.92 5.75 9.12
CA ILE A 247 40.40 7.13 9.02
C ILE A 247 40.63 7.89 10.33
N VAL A 248 40.39 7.25 11.47
CA VAL A 248 40.59 7.88 12.79
C VAL A 248 42.07 8.14 13.05
N THR A 249 42.93 7.14 12.86
CA THR A 249 44.40 7.28 12.97
C THR A 249 44.92 8.46 12.16
N HIS A 250 44.58 8.53 10.86
CA HIS A 250 45.13 9.57 9.98
C HIS A 250 44.63 10.99 10.29
N ASN A 251 43.43 11.10 10.87
CA ASN A 251 42.92 12.37 11.42
C ASN A 251 43.60 12.73 12.75
N ALA A 252 43.88 11.74 13.59
CA ALA A 252 44.55 11.95 14.87
C ALA A 252 46.01 12.40 14.68
N GLU A 253 46.77 11.73 13.82
CA GLU A 253 48.10 12.19 13.34
C GLU A 253 48.10 13.65 12.86
N SER A 254 46.99 14.07 12.24
CA SER A 254 46.87 15.39 11.63
C SER A 254 46.46 16.49 12.62
N PHE A 255 45.63 16.18 13.62
CA PHE A 255 44.88 17.19 14.39
C PHE A 255 44.74 16.93 15.90
N LEU A 256 44.94 15.70 16.40
CA LEU A 256 44.75 15.41 17.82
C LEU A 256 46.00 15.84 18.61
N LYS A 257 45.81 16.45 19.78
CA LYS A 257 46.93 16.78 20.67
C LYS A 257 47.59 15.53 21.26
N ASP A 258 48.83 15.68 21.72
CA ASP A 258 49.49 14.69 22.57
C ASP A 258 48.68 14.47 23.87
N GLY A 259 48.44 13.22 24.24
CA GLY A 259 47.49 12.87 25.32
C GLY A 259 46.03 13.24 25.03
N GLY A 260 45.69 13.49 23.76
CA GLY A 260 44.31 13.62 23.27
C GLY A 260 43.63 12.26 23.14
N HIS A 261 42.30 12.30 23.04
CA HIS A 261 41.45 11.10 23.12
C HIS A 261 40.69 10.84 21.81
N VAL A 262 40.54 9.56 21.47
CA VAL A 262 39.71 9.08 20.36
C VAL A 262 38.51 8.31 20.89
N ILE A 263 37.37 8.46 20.21
CA ILE A 263 36.11 7.80 20.54
C ILE A 263 35.53 7.29 19.22
N ILE A 264 35.37 5.98 19.10
CA ILE A 264 35.10 5.30 17.83
C ILE A 264 33.87 4.43 17.99
N SER A 265 32.82 4.74 17.23
CA SER A 265 31.61 3.92 17.15
C SER A 265 31.77 2.84 16.08
N ILE A 266 32.43 1.74 16.44
CA ILE A 266 32.68 0.60 15.55
C ILE A 266 31.35 -0.07 15.19
N LYS A 267 31.02 -0.11 13.90
CA LYS A 267 29.90 -0.89 13.36
C LYS A 267 30.43 -2.11 12.62
N ALA A 268 30.31 -3.30 13.24
CA ALA A 268 30.91 -4.52 12.71
C ALA A 268 30.47 -4.82 11.26
N SER A 269 29.15 -4.80 11.02
CA SER A 269 28.53 -5.08 9.72
C SER A 269 28.85 -4.08 8.59
N CYS A 270 29.58 -3.00 8.86
CA CYS A 270 30.11 -2.09 7.83
C CYS A 270 31.62 -2.25 7.57
N ILE A 271 32.31 -3.11 8.33
CA ILE A 271 33.73 -3.45 8.14
C ILE A 271 33.81 -4.83 7.51
N ASP A 272 33.28 -5.85 8.19
CA ASP A 272 33.06 -7.17 7.64
C ASP A 272 31.74 -7.75 8.18
N SER A 273 30.94 -8.30 7.26
CA SER A 273 29.64 -8.92 7.56
C SER A 273 29.66 -10.45 7.47
N THR A 274 30.82 -11.03 7.16
CA THR A 274 31.03 -12.49 7.03
C THR A 274 31.52 -13.13 8.33
N VAL A 275 32.11 -12.35 9.24
CA VAL A 275 32.63 -12.80 10.55
C VAL A 275 31.78 -12.28 11.72
N PRO A 276 31.83 -12.92 12.91
CA PRO A 276 31.12 -12.44 14.10
C PRO A 276 31.61 -11.07 14.57
N ALA A 277 30.69 -10.22 15.07
CA ALA A 277 30.97 -8.84 15.45
C ALA A 277 32.11 -8.70 16.47
N GLU A 278 32.21 -9.61 17.43
CA GLU A 278 33.31 -9.70 18.41
C GLU A 278 34.70 -9.77 17.74
N THR A 279 34.80 -10.48 16.61
CA THR A 279 36.03 -10.61 15.82
C THR A 279 36.41 -9.28 15.18
N VAL A 280 35.43 -8.53 14.68
CA VAL A 280 35.62 -7.21 14.06
C VAL A 280 36.02 -6.15 15.09
N PHE A 281 35.41 -6.20 16.28
CA PHE A 281 35.80 -5.32 17.39
C PHE A 281 37.25 -5.61 17.81
N ALA A 282 37.62 -6.89 17.92
CA ALA A 282 39.00 -7.28 18.24
C ALA A 282 40.02 -6.81 17.18
N SER A 283 39.71 -6.91 15.89
CA SER A 283 40.61 -6.46 14.82
C SER A 283 40.79 -4.95 14.76
N GLU A 284 39.73 -4.16 14.94
CA GLU A 284 39.83 -2.69 14.99
C GLU A 284 40.60 -2.22 16.23
N VAL A 285 40.34 -2.83 17.41
CA VAL A 285 41.10 -2.53 18.64
C VAL A 285 42.57 -2.91 18.50
N GLN A 286 42.89 -3.97 17.76
CA GLN A 286 44.27 -4.35 17.47
C GLN A 286 44.94 -3.36 16.50
N TYR A 287 44.25 -2.94 15.43
CA TYR A 287 44.76 -1.91 14.50
C TYR A 287 45.10 -0.61 15.22
N LEU A 288 44.26 -0.18 16.17
CA LEU A 288 44.49 1.02 16.97
C LEU A 288 45.77 0.92 17.83
N LYS A 289 46.01 -0.23 18.47
CA LYS A 289 47.25 -0.51 19.22
C LYS A 289 48.50 -0.44 18.33
N GLU A 290 48.41 -0.96 17.11
CA GLU A 290 49.50 -0.95 16.13
C GLU A 290 49.83 0.46 15.61
N HIS A 291 48.94 1.44 15.79
CA HIS A 291 49.11 2.83 15.40
C HIS A 291 49.18 3.79 16.60
N ASN A 292 49.82 3.37 17.69
CA ASN A 292 50.09 4.16 18.90
C ASN A 292 48.86 4.67 19.69
N PHE A 293 47.69 4.04 19.57
CA PHE A 293 46.56 4.29 20.47
C PHE A 293 46.50 3.25 21.58
N LYS A 294 46.44 3.72 22.82
CA LYS A 294 46.09 2.89 23.99
C LYS A 294 44.56 2.87 24.12
N PRO A 295 43.85 1.79 23.76
CA PRO A 295 42.43 1.67 24.09
C PRO A 295 42.24 1.67 25.61
N LEU A 296 41.21 2.36 26.08
CA LEU A 296 40.91 2.56 27.50
C LEU A 296 39.67 1.77 27.92
N GLU A 297 38.58 1.84 27.14
CA GLU A 297 37.35 1.11 27.41
C GLU A 297 36.66 0.65 26.11
N GLN A 298 35.80 -0.37 26.22
CA GLN A 298 34.94 -0.85 25.14
C GLN A 298 33.55 -1.19 25.69
N VAL A 299 32.50 -0.63 25.10
CA VAL A 299 31.10 -0.83 25.51
C VAL A 299 30.24 -1.16 24.29
N THR A 300 29.58 -2.33 24.30
CA THR A 300 28.59 -2.72 23.29
C THR A 300 27.32 -1.88 23.42
N LEU A 301 26.73 -1.46 22.30
CA LEU A 301 25.59 -0.52 22.30
C LEU A 301 24.20 -1.17 22.38
N GLU A 302 24.11 -2.46 22.70
CA GLU A 302 22.83 -3.10 22.99
C GLU A 302 22.22 -2.54 24.29
N PRO A 303 20.89 -2.34 24.37
CA PRO A 303 19.85 -2.73 23.41
C PRO A 303 19.49 -1.61 22.40
N TYR A 304 20.31 -0.57 22.25
CA TYR A 304 20.00 0.60 21.41
C TYR A 304 20.39 0.41 19.95
N GLU A 305 21.61 -0.10 19.71
CA GLU A 305 22.18 -0.36 18.39
C GLU A 305 22.83 -1.76 18.40
N ARG A 306 22.32 -2.66 17.56
CA ARG A 306 22.78 -4.05 17.47
C ARG A 306 24.10 -4.13 16.67
N ASP A 307 24.99 -5.04 17.04
CA ASP A 307 26.27 -5.31 16.35
C ASP A 307 27.18 -4.05 16.24
N HIS A 308 27.07 -3.14 17.22
CA HIS A 308 27.91 -1.94 17.38
C HIS A 308 28.62 -1.94 18.75
N ALA A 309 29.83 -1.40 18.78
CA ALA A 309 30.56 -1.10 20.02
C ALA A 309 31.18 0.30 19.97
N MET A 310 31.18 0.99 21.10
CA MET A 310 31.97 2.20 21.32
C MET A 310 33.29 1.83 21.97
N VAL A 311 34.40 2.27 21.39
CA VAL A 311 35.75 2.15 21.96
C VAL A 311 36.28 3.55 22.23
N THR A 312 36.89 3.77 23.40
CA THR A 312 37.68 4.97 23.67
C THR A 312 39.17 4.62 23.75
N GLY A 313 40.02 5.59 23.45
CA GLY A 313 41.47 5.44 23.52
C GLY A 313 42.18 6.77 23.72
N ALA A 314 43.43 6.73 24.16
CA ALA A 314 44.33 7.89 24.21
C ALA A 314 45.52 7.68 23.27
N VAL A 315 46.06 8.77 22.72
CA VAL A 315 47.37 8.75 22.04
C VAL A 315 48.44 8.37 23.05
N ALA A 316 49.24 7.35 22.75
CA ALA A 316 50.39 7.00 23.57
C ALA A 316 51.48 8.10 23.45
N VAL A 317 51.72 8.81 24.56
CA VAL A 317 52.84 9.76 24.65
C VAL A 317 54.10 8.98 25.01
N ASP A 318 55.11 9.06 24.15
CA ASP A 318 56.34 8.26 24.24
C ASP A 318 57.30 8.82 25.32
N PHE A 319 56.97 8.55 26.58
CA PHE A 319 57.84 8.82 27.72
C PHE A 319 58.99 7.80 27.72
N GLY A 320 60.10 8.16 27.07
CA GLY A 320 61.25 7.29 26.80
C GLY A 320 61.98 6.74 28.03
N THR A 321 61.46 5.66 28.61
CA THR A 321 62.19 4.70 29.46
C THR A 321 61.80 3.28 29.07
N ASN A 322 62.77 2.49 28.62
CA ASN A 322 62.59 1.05 28.48
C ASN A 322 62.50 0.42 29.86
N ASP A 323 61.40 -0.27 30.16
CA ASP A 323 61.32 -1.23 31.27
C ASP A 323 60.51 -2.46 30.81
N PRO A 324 61.11 -3.66 30.71
CA PRO A 324 60.43 -4.86 30.26
C PRO A 324 60.02 -5.76 31.43
N ASP A 325 58.72 -5.83 31.75
CA ASP A 325 58.17 -6.91 32.58
C ASP A 325 56.73 -7.29 32.15
N PRO A 326 56.27 -8.54 32.40
CA PRO A 326 55.20 -9.16 31.61
C PRO A 326 53.82 -9.23 32.27
N ALA A 327 52.84 -9.64 31.47
CA ALA A 327 51.55 -10.24 31.85
C ALA A 327 50.61 -9.37 32.70
N PHE A 328 49.69 -8.67 32.02
CA PHE A 328 48.34 -8.45 32.54
C PHE A 328 47.35 -9.23 31.66
N ASP A 329 46.60 -10.12 32.29
CA ASP A 329 45.69 -11.06 31.65
C ASP A 329 44.33 -10.40 31.34
N PHE A 330 43.53 -11.03 30.48
CA PHE A 330 42.19 -10.52 30.13
C PHE A 330 41.20 -10.74 31.29
N GLU A 331 40.77 -9.67 31.96
CA GLU A 331 39.65 -9.72 32.91
C GLU A 331 38.30 -9.81 32.16
N GLN A 332 38.00 -11.00 31.62
CA GLN A 332 36.67 -11.31 31.09
C GLN A 332 35.65 -11.41 32.22
N VAL A 333 34.69 -10.48 32.27
CA VAL A 333 33.55 -10.55 33.19
C VAL A 333 32.66 -11.75 32.83
N PRO A 334 32.53 -12.81 33.66
CA PRO A 334 31.84 -14.04 33.25
C PRO A 334 30.31 -13.93 33.32
N TYR A 335 29.62 -14.51 32.33
CA TYR A 335 28.18 -14.75 32.43
C TYR A 335 27.88 -15.82 33.52
N PRO A 336 26.96 -15.56 34.47
CA PRO A 336 26.67 -16.49 35.56
C PRO A 336 25.79 -17.67 35.10
N ASN A 337 26.42 -18.68 34.52
CA ASN A 337 25.81 -20.01 34.37
C ASN A 337 25.74 -20.69 35.75
N SER A 338 24.53 -20.94 36.27
CA SER A 338 24.35 -21.64 37.55
C SER A 338 23.37 -22.79 37.42
N ASN A 339 23.85 -24.00 37.74
CA ASN A 339 23.04 -25.19 37.99
C ASN A 339 23.84 -26.11 38.94
N ASN A 340 23.13 -26.77 39.85
CA ASN A 340 23.60 -27.79 40.79
C ASN A 340 24.63 -27.33 41.86
N TRP A 341 24.12 -27.19 43.09
CA TRP A 341 24.67 -27.91 44.25
C TRP A 341 23.53 -28.65 44.97
N THR A 342 23.88 -29.54 45.90
CA THR A 342 23.06 -30.70 46.29
C THR A 342 22.15 -30.49 47.52
N SER A 343 21.20 -31.40 47.66
CA SER A 343 20.19 -31.52 48.73
C SER A 343 20.72 -32.03 50.07
N ILE A 344 19.98 -31.74 51.16
CA ILE A 344 19.56 -32.72 52.19
C ILE A 344 18.36 -32.14 52.97
N ASP A 345 17.31 -32.96 53.13
CA ASP A 345 16.23 -32.99 54.14
C ASP A 345 15.41 -31.72 54.50
N ARG A 346 14.10 -31.78 54.82
CA ARG A 346 13.26 -32.92 55.24
C ARG A 346 11.74 -32.64 55.06
N GLU A 347 10.93 -33.69 54.82
CA GLU A 347 9.48 -33.89 55.16
C GLU A 347 8.43 -32.82 54.69
N GLU A 348 7.17 -33.11 54.31
CA GLU A 348 6.32 -34.33 54.37
C GLU A 348 5.56 -34.64 53.05
N ASP A 349 5.30 -35.93 52.83
CA ASP A 349 4.33 -36.68 52.01
C ASP A 349 3.32 -36.02 51.01
N LEU A 350 3.49 -36.38 49.72
CA LEU A 350 2.71 -37.38 48.93
C LEU A 350 1.17 -37.59 49.12
N PRO A 351 0.43 -38.19 48.15
CA PRO A 351 0.81 -38.64 46.79
C PRO A 351 -0.12 -38.15 45.64
N LEU A 352 0.21 -38.58 44.41
CA LEU A 352 -0.58 -38.42 43.19
C LEU A 352 -1.15 -39.77 42.69
N HIS A 353 -2.13 -39.66 41.76
CA HIS A 353 -2.29 -40.47 40.53
C HIS A 353 -3.31 -41.63 40.41
N TYR A 354 -3.91 -41.69 39.20
CA TYR A 354 -4.82 -42.72 38.62
C TYR A 354 -6.21 -42.88 39.29
N MET A 355 -7.30 -43.27 38.60
CA MET A 355 -7.46 -44.16 37.43
C MET A 355 -8.41 -43.63 36.33
N SER A 356 -8.53 -44.40 35.23
CA SER A 356 -9.50 -44.25 34.13
C SER A 356 -10.78 -45.09 34.32
N GLU A 357 -11.62 -45.16 33.29
CA GLU A 357 -12.95 -45.81 33.27
C GLU A 357 -12.97 -47.29 33.72
N GLU A 358 -13.76 -47.62 34.75
CA GLU A 358 -14.87 -48.60 34.70
C GLU A 358 -15.63 -48.71 36.04
N LYS A 359 -16.92 -49.09 35.97
CA LYS A 359 -17.76 -49.67 37.05
C LYS A 359 -17.89 -48.94 38.41
N ALA A 360 -19.00 -48.21 38.55
CA ALA A 360 -19.93 -48.43 39.68
C ALA A 360 -21.38 -48.12 39.25
N ARG A 361 -22.39 -48.78 39.84
CA ARG A 361 -23.82 -48.70 39.44
C ARG A 361 -24.75 -48.67 40.66
N ARG A 362 -25.85 -47.89 40.58
CA ARG A 362 -27.09 -47.95 41.41
C ARG A 362 -26.87 -47.59 42.91
N ARG A 363 -27.74 -46.85 43.59
CA ARG A 363 -29.20 -47.08 43.77
C ARG A 363 -29.99 -45.79 44.07
N VAL A 364 -31.31 -45.93 44.12
CA VAL A 364 -32.32 -44.90 44.48
C VAL A 364 -32.81 -45.13 45.91
N VAL A 365 -33.16 -44.05 46.63
CA VAL A 365 -33.98 -44.07 47.86
C VAL A 365 -35.03 -42.95 47.78
N LYS A 366 -36.24 -43.16 48.30
CA LYS A 366 -37.34 -42.16 48.40
C LYS A 366 -37.17 -41.30 49.66
N GLY A 367 -37.46 -40.00 49.61
CA GLY A 367 -38.78 -39.45 49.98
C GLY A 367 -38.68 -38.66 51.31
N PRO A 368 -39.78 -38.17 51.91
CA PRO A 368 -41.19 -38.21 51.49
C PRO A 368 -41.83 -36.81 51.34
N GLY A 369 -43.16 -36.75 51.23
CA GLY A 369 -43.95 -35.59 51.71
C GLY A 369 -44.50 -34.64 50.64
N ALA A 370 -45.77 -34.83 50.29
CA ALA A 370 -46.64 -33.78 49.76
C ALA A 370 -47.87 -33.66 50.68
N PRO A 371 -48.39 -32.45 50.91
CA PRO A 371 -49.79 -32.22 51.21
C PRO A 371 -50.52 -31.58 50.01
N SER A 372 -51.85 -31.52 50.09
CA SER A 372 -52.77 -31.26 48.97
C SER A 372 -53.58 -29.97 49.12
N GLY A 373 -54.06 -29.45 47.99
CA GLY A 373 -55.30 -28.67 47.90
C GLY A 373 -55.12 -27.15 47.84
N GLY A 374 -55.98 -26.49 47.06
CA GLY A 374 -55.99 -25.04 46.89
C GLY A 374 -56.33 -24.59 45.47
N GLU A 375 -57.58 -24.75 45.06
CA GLU A 375 -58.14 -23.95 43.95
C GLU A 375 -58.38 -22.52 44.45
N TYR A 376 -58.00 -21.50 43.68
CA TYR A 376 -58.69 -20.21 43.64
C TYR A 376 -58.49 -19.54 42.27
N GLU A 377 -59.47 -18.71 41.91
CA GLU A 377 -59.73 -18.20 40.56
C GLU A 377 -59.54 -16.67 40.51
N TYR A 378 -59.95 -16.03 39.41
CA TYR A 378 -60.02 -14.57 39.16
C TYR A 378 -58.67 -13.86 38.84
N ASN A 379 -58.48 -13.28 37.65
CA ASN A 379 -59.03 -12.03 37.05
C ASN A 379 -58.17 -10.78 37.39
N GLU A 380 -58.04 -9.72 36.57
CA GLU A 380 -58.58 -9.40 35.23
C GLU A 380 -57.81 -8.21 34.59
N LYS A 381 -58.11 -7.87 33.31
CA LYS A 381 -57.98 -6.53 32.66
C LYS A 381 -56.54 -5.94 32.48
N GLU A 382 -56.17 -5.02 31.57
CA GLU A 382 -56.71 -4.35 30.35
C GLU A 382 -55.55 -3.50 29.71
N ARG A 383 -55.57 -2.78 28.57
CA ARG A 383 -56.52 -2.50 27.44
C ARG A 383 -55.69 -2.24 26.14
N TYR A 384 -56.24 -1.53 25.15
CA TYR A 384 -55.67 -1.10 23.83
C TYR A 384 -55.36 -2.25 22.84
N VAL A 385 -56.29 -2.78 22.02
CA VAL A 385 -57.53 -2.30 21.33
C VAL A 385 -57.28 -1.63 19.96
N ASP A 386 -58.20 -1.89 19.01
CA ASP A 386 -58.34 -1.50 17.58
C ASP A 386 -57.88 -2.57 16.55
N TYR A 387 -58.67 -3.09 15.58
CA TYR A 387 -60.12 -2.99 15.27
C TYR A 387 -60.61 -4.29 14.54
N TYR A 388 -61.92 -4.57 14.58
CA TYR A 388 -62.77 -5.63 13.96
C TYR A 388 -62.34 -6.19 12.56
N GLU A 389 -62.39 -7.51 12.26
CA GLU A 389 -63.55 -8.45 11.99
C GLU A 389 -64.37 -8.11 10.73
N ASP A 390 -64.83 -9.04 9.86
CA ASP A 390 -64.49 -10.46 9.56
C ASP A 390 -64.81 -10.72 8.04
N GLU A 391 -65.12 -11.86 7.39
CA GLU A 391 -65.43 -13.29 7.66
C GLU A 391 -64.94 -14.15 6.45
N SER A 392 -65.28 -15.43 6.44
CA SER A 392 -65.33 -16.37 5.31
C SER A 392 -64.06 -17.18 5.01
N LYS A 393 -64.01 -18.34 5.68
CA LYS A 393 -63.64 -19.66 5.15
C LYS A 393 -62.68 -19.68 3.94
N ASP A 394 -61.50 -20.27 4.16
CA ASP A 394 -61.35 -21.63 3.63
C ASP A 394 -60.39 -22.51 4.45
N ILE A 395 -60.59 -23.83 4.35
CA ILE A 395 -59.81 -24.85 5.07
C ILE A 395 -58.86 -25.54 4.08
N TYR A 396 -57.76 -26.12 4.58
CA TYR A 396 -56.71 -26.82 3.82
C TYR A 396 -55.71 -25.95 3.04
N ASN A 397 -54.77 -25.31 3.76
CA ASN A 397 -53.34 -25.64 3.61
C ASN A 397 -52.44 -24.93 4.65
N LYS A 398 -52.34 -25.50 5.86
CA LYS A 398 -51.23 -25.21 6.77
C LYS A 398 -50.18 -26.32 6.66
N PRO A 399 -49.02 -26.10 6.00
CA PRO A 399 -47.87 -26.98 6.23
C PRO A 399 -47.54 -26.91 7.73
N ARG A 400 -47.36 -28.08 8.36
CA ARG A 400 -46.99 -28.15 9.78
C ARG A 400 -45.73 -27.31 10.04
N ALA A 401 -45.73 -26.56 11.14
CA ALA A 401 -44.59 -25.75 11.59
C ALA A 401 -43.39 -26.64 11.98
N SER A 402 -42.64 -27.06 10.98
CA SER A 402 -41.42 -27.85 11.15
C SER A 402 -40.30 -26.95 11.67
N SER A 403 -40.11 -26.95 12.99
CA SER A 403 -38.94 -26.41 13.71
C SER A 403 -38.36 -25.13 13.08
N ALA A 404 -38.94 -23.97 13.41
CA ALA A 404 -38.50 -22.66 12.90
C ALA A 404 -36.96 -22.58 12.86
N ARG A 405 -36.40 -22.44 11.65
CA ARG A 405 -34.95 -22.42 11.45
C ARG A 405 -34.40 -21.15 12.08
N ILE A 406 -33.56 -21.32 13.11
CA ILE A 406 -32.86 -20.21 13.75
C ILE A 406 -31.85 -19.65 12.73
N GLY A 407 -31.85 -18.33 12.55
CA GLY A 407 -31.03 -17.62 11.58
C GLY A 407 -31.28 -16.12 11.61
N SER A 408 -30.29 -15.35 11.16
CA SER A 408 -30.25 -13.89 11.24
C SER A 408 -31.09 -13.17 10.17
N GLY A 409 -31.36 -13.80 9.03
CA GLY A 409 -32.08 -13.18 7.92
C GLY A 409 -33.54 -12.81 8.25
N ARG A 410 -34.05 -11.74 7.61
CA ARG A 410 -35.46 -11.32 7.68
C ARG A 410 -36.35 -12.43 7.08
N LEU A 411 -37.48 -12.73 7.73
CA LEU A 411 -38.45 -13.71 7.22
C LEU A 411 -39.21 -13.10 6.03
N PRO A 412 -39.54 -13.88 4.98
CA PRO A 412 -40.40 -13.41 3.90
C PRO A 412 -41.76 -12.96 4.44
N GLN A 413 -42.18 -11.74 4.10
CA GLN A 413 -43.56 -11.30 4.32
C GLN A 413 -44.43 -11.71 3.12
N PRO A 414 -45.72 -12.03 3.32
CA PRO A 414 -46.63 -12.28 2.21
C PRO A 414 -46.81 -10.99 1.37
N PRO A 415 -47.09 -11.11 0.06
CA PRO A 415 -47.42 -9.96 -0.75
C PRO A 415 -48.70 -9.28 -0.24
N LEU A 416 -48.68 -7.96 -0.13
CA LEU A 416 -49.84 -7.17 0.24
C LEU A 416 -50.90 -7.19 -0.89
N PRO A 417 -52.21 -7.13 -0.57
CA PRO A 417 -53.25 -7.00 -1.58
C PRO A 417 -53.13 -5.66 -2.33
N PRO A 418 -53.56 -5.57 -3.61
CA PRO A 418 -53.53 -4.31 -4.35
C PRO A 418 -54.40 -3.27 -3.64
N PRO A 419 -53.90 -2.02 -3.44
CA PRO A 419 -54.58 -1.04 -2.61
C PRO A 419 -55.88 -0.55 -3.26
N THR A 420 -56.97 -0.63 -2.52
CA THR A 420 -58.33 -0.27 -2.96
C THR A 420 -58.62 1.22 -2.83
N SER A 421 -57.83 1.95 -2.04
CA SER A 421 -57.97 3.39 -1.82
C SER A 421 -56.64 4.12 -1.84
N LEU A 422 -56.64 5.44 -2.13
CA LEU A 422 -55.44 6.28 -2.07
C LEU A 422 -54.80 6.28 -0.67
N ARG A 423 -55.61 6.25 0.39
CA ARG A 423 -55.11 6.16 1.78
C ARG A 423 -54.37 4.84 2.00
N GLU A 424 -54.93 3.74 1.52
CA GLU A 424 -54.30 2.43 1.59
C GLU A 424 -53.01 2.39 0.76
N PHE A 425 -53.00 2.93 -0.46
CA PHE A 425 -51.79 3.06 -1.28
C PHE A 425 -50.67 3.81 -0.54
N PHE A 426 -50.97 4.93 0.12
CA PHE A 426 -50.00 5.66 0.93
C PHE A 426 -49.54 4.90 2.18
N MET A 427 -50.41 4.11 2.83
CA MET A 427 -50.04 3.30 3.99
C MET A 427 -49.20 2.07 3.60
N GLN A 428 -49.48 1.43 2.46
CA GLN A 428 -48.65 0.34 1.91
C GLN A 428 -47.27 0.83 1.43
N ASN A 429 -47.18 2.04 0.87
CA ASN A 429 -45.92 2.63 0.38
C ASN A 429 -45.16 3.46 1.45
N LEU A 430 -45.58 3.43 2.71
CA LEU A 430 -45.08 4.32 3.75
C LEU A 430 -43.58 4.10 4.08
N GLU A 431 -43.07 2.87 3.91
CA GLU A 431 -41.64 2.53 4.02
C GLU A 431 -40.76 3.21 2.93
N HIS A 432 -41.36 3.63 1.80
CA HIS A 432 -40.64 4.28 0.70
C HIS A 432 -40.60 5.82 0.80
N LEU A 433 -41.38 6.44 1.70
CA LEU A 433 -41.35 7.90 1.87
C LEU A 433 -40.02 8.43 2.46
N PRO A 434 -39.41 7.83 3.51
CA PRO A 434 -38.12 8.27 4.01
C PRO A 434 -36.99 8.29 2.97
N PRO A 435 -36.74 7.23 2.16
CA PRO A 435 -35.67 7.27 1.16
C PRO A 435 -35.95 8.28 0.03
N ILE A 436 -37.22 8.58 -0.32
CA ILE A 436 -37.54 9.67 -1.26
C ILE A 436 -37.15 11.02 -0.66
N ILE A 437 -37.54 11.31 0.59
CA ILE A 437 -37.18 12.55 1.29
C ILE A 437 -35.66 12.69 1.42
N TYR A 438 -34.96 11.63 1.85
CA TYR A 438 -33.50 11.63 1.91
C TYR A 438 -32.84 11.78 0.54
N THR A 439 -33.43 11.26 -0.54
CA THR A 439 -32.93 11.48 -1.91
C THR A 439 -33.09 12.94 -2.33
N LEU A 440 -34.22 13.59 -2.05
CA LEU A 440 -34.41 15.01 -2.33
C LEU A 440 -33.43 15.90 -1.54
N LEU A 441 -33.19 15.60 -0.27
CA LEU A 441 -32.17 16.27 0.55
C LEU A 441 -30.74 15.96 0.04
N SER A 442 -30.50 14.77 -0.49
CA SER A 442 -29.23 14.37 -1.09
C SER A 442 -28.97 15.15 -2.39
N CYS A 443 -29.97 15.27 -3.27
CA CYS A 443 -29.93 16.15 -4.45
C CYS A 443 -29.66 17.61 -4.05
N TRP A 444 -30.39 18.13 -3.05
CA TRP A 444 -30.18 19.50 -2.57
C TRP A 444 -28.76 19.71 -2.04
N THR A 445 -28.29 18.86 -1.11
CA THR A 445 -26.92 19.00 -0.55
C THR A 445 -25.86 18.91 -1.65
N ARG A 446 -25.92 17.94 -2.56
CA ARG A 446 -24.82 17.70 -3.51
C ARG A 446 -24.84 18.70 -4.67
N PHE A 447 -26.00 19.07 -5.22
CA PHE A 447 -26.08 20.01 -6.34
C PHE A 447 -26.05 21.50 -5.92
N HIS A 448 -26.32 21.85 -4.66
CA HIS A 448 -26.25 23.25 -4.21
C HIS A 448 -24.86 23.85 -4.48
N LYS A 449 -24.82 24.98 -5.20
CA LYS A 449 -23.60 25.73 -5.55
C LYS A 449 -22.49 24.89 -6.22
N ILE A 450 -22.83 23.84 -6.99
CA ILE A 450 -21.84 22.95 -7.60
C ILE A 450 -20.95 23.62 -8.67
N GLY A 451 -21.48 24.65 -9.34
CA GLY A 451 -20.72 25.53 -10.24
C GLY A 451 -20.14 26.80 -9.59
N ALA A 452 -20.14 26.93 -8.26
CA ALA A 452 -19.67 28.16 -7.60
C ALA A 452 -18.15 28.35 -7.58
N SER A 453 -17.39 27.31 -7.90
CA SER A 453 -15.96 27.41 -8.24
C SER A 453 -15.78 27.08 -9.71
N ASN A 454 -15.25 28.06 -10.45
CA ASN A 454 -14.88 27.97 -11.85
C ASN A 454 -13.42 27.55 -12.04
N ILE A 455 -12.74 27.02 -11.03
CA ILE A 455 -11.36 26.49 -11.15
C ILE A 455 -11.33 24.96 -11.04
N VAL A 456 -10.32 24.37 -11.68
CA VAL A 456 -9.97 22.95 -11.57
C VAL A 456 -9.43 22.67 -10.15
N VAL A 457 -10.12 21.79 -9.40
CA VAL A 457 -9.70 21.43 -8.03
C VAL A 457 -8.74 20.22 -7.99
N TRP A 458 -8.28 19.87 -6.78
CA TRP A 458 -7.49 18.67 -6.48
C TRP A 458 -8.09 17.41 -7.13
N ASP A 459 -7.23 16.61 -7.77
CA ASP A 459 -7.49 15.42 -8.61
C ASP A 459 -8.50 15.53 -9.77
N GLU A 460 -9.36 16.55 -9.80
CA GLU A 460 -10.16 16.93 -10.98
C GLU A 460 -9.25 17.32 -12.16
N ALA A 461 -8.03 17.81 -11.89
CA ALA A 461 -6.97 17.95 -12.87
C ALA A 461 -6.60 16.62 -13.57
N HIS A 462 -6.46 15.54 -12.80
CA HIS A 462 -6.09 14.21 -13.32
C HIS A 462 -7.27 13.54 -14.02
N PHE A 463 -8.41 13.42 -13.33
CA PHE A 463 -9.56 12.67 -13.85
C PHE A 463 -10.31 13.40 -14.96
N GLY A 464 -10.33 14.74 -14.95
CA GLY A 464 -10.79 15.55 -16.08
C GLY A 464 -9.95 15.28 -17.34
N LYS A 465 -8.63 15.37 -17.24
CA LYS A 465 -7.69 15.06 -18.35
C LYS A 465 -7.87 13.63 -18.89
N PHE A 466 -8.03 12.64 -18.01
CA PHE A 466 -8.30 11.26 -18.44
C PHE A 466 -9.66 11.12 -19.14
N GLY A 467 -10.66 11.93 -18.75
CA GLY A 467 -11.92 12.08 -19.49
C GLY A 467 -11.72 12.67 -20.89
N SER A 468 -10.90 13.73 -21.02
CA SER A 468 -10.54 14.35 -22.31
C SER A 468 -9.89 13.35 -23.27
N HIS A 469 -8.99 12.49 -22.80
CA HIS A 469 -8.36 11.46 -23.64
C HIS A 469 -9.37 10.43 -24.18
N TYR A 470 -10.47 10.11 -23.47
CA TYR A 470 -11.54 9.27 -24.03
C TYR A 470 -12.34 9.96 -25.15
N LEU A 471 -12.49 11.29 -25.07
CA LEU A 471 -13.18 12.08 -26.10
C LEU A 471 -12.29 12.23 -27.35
N LYS A 472 -11.00 12.52 -27.16
CA LYS A 472 -9.97 12.57 -28.21
C LYS A 472 -9.57 11.19 -28.75
N ARG A 473 -9.96 10.10 -28.06
CA ARG A 473 -9.63 8.68 -28.36
C ARG A 473 -8.13 8.34 -28.28
N GLU A 474 -7.35 9.18 -27.61
CA GLU A 474 -5.90 9.06 -27.39
C GLU A 474 -5.58 8.05 -26.29
N PHE A 475 -4.64 7.14 -26.53
CA PHE A 475 -4.20 6.21 -25.50
C PHE A 475 -3.39 6.90 -24.40
N TYR A 476 -3.76 6.65 -23.14
CA TYR A 476 -3.06 7.12 -21.96
C TYR A 476 -2.88 5.98 -20.94
N PHE A 477 -1.84 6.09 -20.10
CA PHE A 477 -1.59 5.18 -18.99
C PHE A 477 -1.97 5.85 -17.66
N ASP A 478 -2.52 5.07 -16.73
CA ASP A 478 -2.77 5.46 -15.34
C ASP A 478 -2.92 4.21 -14.45
N VAL A 479 -2.65 4.34 -13.15
CA VAL A 479 -2.68 3.26 -12.16
C VAL A 479 -4.08 2.78 -11.75
N HIS A 480 -5.16 3.46 -12.17
CA HIS A 480 -6.54 3.05 -11.83
C HIS A 480 -7.25 2.33 -12.98
N PRO A 481 -8.04 1.27 -12.70
CA PRO A 481 -8.90 0.61 -13.68
C PRO A 481 -9.86 1.58 -14.41
N PRO A 482 -10.29 1.24 -15.65
CA PRO A 482 -10.78 2.24 -16.58
C PRO A 482 -12.22 2.70 -16.37
N LEU A 483 -13.10 1.93 -15.72
CA LEU A 483 -14.56 2.20 -15.70
C LEU A 483 -14.89 3.58 -15.13
N GLY A 484 -14.23 3.98 -14.05
CA GLY A 484 -14.47 5.29 -13.45
C GLY A 484 -14.13 6.44 -14.40
N LYS A 485 -12.99 6.34 -15.08
CA LYS A 485 -12.50 7.36 -16.03
C LYS A 485 -13.32 7.34 -17.33
N MET A 486 -13.82 6.17 -17.76
CA MET A 486 -14.79 6.05 -18.86
C MET A 486 -16.12 6.72 -18.51
N LEU A 487 -16.58 6.62 -17.26
CA LEU A 487 -17.79 7.34 -16.79
C LEU A 487 -17.57 8.86 -16.72
N VAL A 488 -16.36 9.34 -16.41
CA VAL A 488 -15.99 10.76 -16.57
C VAL A 488 -16.00 11.19 -18.04
N GLY A 489 -15.42 10.39 -18.95
CA GLY A 489 -15.48 10.64 -20.39
C GLY A 489 -16.92 10.66 -20.94
N LEU A 490 -17.77 9.74 -20.47
CA LEU A 490 -19.20 9.70 -20.79
C LEU A 490 -19.95 10.93 -20.26
N ALA A 491 -19.63 11.40 -19.05
CA ALA A 491 -20.19 12.65 -18.52
C ALA A 491 -19.73 13.86 -19.33
N GLY A 492 -18.51 13.87 -19.87
CA GLY A 492 -18.04 14.86 -20.84
C GLY A 492 -18.85 14.83 -22.13
N LEU A 493 -18.99 13.64 -22.73
CA LEU A 493 -19.74 13.45 -23.99
C LEU A 493 -21.21 13.88 -23.87
N LEU A 494 -21.88 13.48 -22.78
CA LEU A 494 -23.27 13.85 -22.50
C LEU A 494 -23.45 15.33 -22.13
N ALA A 495 -22.38 16.00 -21.68
CA ALA A 495 -22.38 17.44 -21.43
C ALA A 495 -22.10 18.27 -22.70
N GLY A 496 -21.68 17.64 -23.81
CA GLY A 496 -21.24 18.33 -25.02
C GLY A 496 -19.80 18.83 -24.99
N TYR A 497 -18.95 18.29 -24.10
CA TYR A 497 -17.52 18.58 -24.07
C TYR A 497 -16.79 17.79 -25.18
N ASP A 498 -15.81 18.44 -25.82
CA ASP A 498 -15.05 17.95 -26.97
C ASP A 498 -13.68 17.32 -26.60
N GLY A 499 -13.25 17.44 -25.34
CA GLY A 499 -11.92 17.01 -24.90
C GLY A 499 -10.80 18.03 -25.14
N SER A 500 -11.09 19.22 -25.68
CA SER A 500 -10.09 20.24 -26.04
C SER A 500 -9.23 20.69 -24.85
N PHE A 501 -9.89 21.21 -23.81
CA PHE A 501 -9.28 21.84 -22.63
C PHE A 501 -8.28 20.93 -21.88
N GLU A 502 -7.12 21.49 -21.56
CA GLU A 502 -6.13 20.85 -20.70
C GLU A 502 -6.43 21.14 -19.23
N PHE A 503 -6.91 20.15 -18.48
CA PHE A 503 -7.21 20.28 -17.05
C PHE A 503 -5.93 20.47 -16.19
N LYS A 504 -5.40 21.69 -16.10
CA LYS A 504 -4.28 22.03 -15.19
C LYS A 504 -4.81 22.44 -13.82
N SER A 505 -4.12 22.04 -12.76
CA SER A 505 -4.51 22.30 -11.38
C SER A 505 -4.61 23.81 -11.09
N GLY A 506 -5.77 24.28 -10.63
CA GLY A 506 -6.02 25.69 -10.33
C GLY A 506 -6.28 26.60 -11.55
N GLU A 507 -6.24 26.07 -12.78
CA GLU A 507 -6.64 26.83 -13.98
C GLU A 507 -8.16 27.06 -13.97
N ALA A 508 -8.59 28.19 -14.52
CA ALA A 508 -10.02 28.52 -14.63
C ALA A 508 -10.64 27.86 -15.86
N TYR A 509 -11.87 27.35 -15.71
CA TYR A 509 -12.64 26.80 -16.82
C TYR A 509 -13.06 27.90 -17.81
N PRO A 510 -12.72 27.78 -19.10
CA PRO A 510 -13.26 28.66 -20.13
C PRO A 510 -14.74 28.32 -20.40
N GLU A 511 -15.47 29.30 -20.95
CA GLU A 511 -16.95 29.24 -21.10
C GLU A 511 -17.45 28.07 -21.97
N ASN A 512 -16.60 27.53 -22.86
CA ASN A 512 -16.92 26.38 -23.70
C ASN A 512 -16.82 25.03 -23.00
N VAL A 513 -16.32 24.95 -21.75
CA VAL A 513 -16.21 23.69 -21.00
C VAL A 513 -17.41 23.53 -20.06
N PRO A 514 -18.31 22.55 -20.28
CA PRO A 514 -19.52 22.36 -19.49
C PRO A 514 -19.27 21.65 -18.15
N TYR A 515 -18.25 22.10 -17.39
CA TYR A 515 -17.80 21.48 -16.14
C TYR A 515 -18.92 21.34 -15.09
N VAL A 516 -19.88 22.28 -15.07
CA VAL A 516 -21.05 22.24 -14.17
C VAL A 516 -21.93 21.02 -14.47
N ALA A 517 -22.20 20.72 -15.75
CA ALA A 517 -22.99 19.55 -16.14
C ALA A 517 -22.24 18.24 -15.85
N MET A 518 -20.92 18.21 -16.09
CA MET A 518 -20.06 17.08 -15.71
C MET A 518 -20.10 16.82 -14.20
N ARG A 519 -19.87 17.85 -13.37
CA ARG A 519 -19.95 17.74 -11.90
C ARG A 519 -21.33 17.30 -11.43
N VAL A 520 -22.43 17.81 -12.00
CA VAL A 520 -23.81 17.36 -11.68
C VAL A 520 -23.99 15.88 -11.98
N MET A 521 -23.61 15.41 -13.17
CA MET A 521 -23.74 13.99 -13.53
C MET A 521 -22.90 13.08 -12.61
N LEU A 522 -21.68 13.48 -12.28
CA LEU A 522 -20.78 12.69 -11.43
C LEU A 522 -21.19 12.72 -9.95
N ALA A 523 -21.86 13.79 -9.51
CA ALA A 523 -22.46 13.89 -8.18
C ALA A 523 -23.71 13.00 -8.01
N THR A 524 -24.35 12.50 -9.09
CA THR A 524 -25.48 11.56 -8.97
C THR A 524 -25.11 10.25 -8.25
N PHE A 525 -23.88 9.77 -8.42
CA PHE A 525 -23.36 8.62 -7.68
C PHE A 525 -23.31 8.92 -6.17
N GLY A 526 -22.82 10.11 -5.81
CA GLY A 526 -22.86 10.61 -4.44
C GLY A 526 -24.28 10.77 -3.90
N VAL A 527 -25.25 11.16 -4.75
CA VAL A 527 -26.66 11.28 -4.37
C VAL A 527 -27.23 9.90 -4.00
N GLY A 528 -26.99 8.89 -4.85
CA GLY A 528 -27.48 7.53 -4.69
C GLY A 528 -26.95 6.78 -3.47
N MET A 529 -25.81 7.17 -2.90
CA MET A 529 -25.29 6.60 -1.65
C MET A 529 -26.29 6.71 -0.48
N VAL A 530 -27.04 7.81 -0.38
CA VAL A 530 -27.93 8.07 0.77
C VAL A 530 -29.14 7.11 0.82
N PRO A 531 -29.96 6.95 -0.24
CA PRO A 531 -31.04 5.95 -0.23
C PRO A 531 -30.49 4.52 -0.17
N LEU A 532 -29.34 4.21 -0.76
CA LEU A 532 -28.72 2.88 -0.60
C LEU A 532 -28.29 2.63 0.86
N ALA A 533 -27.80 3.63 1.59
CA ALA A 533 -27.47 3.50 3.00
C ALA A 533 -28.73 3.27 3.88
N TRP A 534 -29.84 3.96 3.58
CA TRP A 534 -31.15 3.67 4.20
C TRP A 534 -31.56 2.21 3.96
N TYR A 535 -31.62 1.78 2.70
CA TYR A 535 -32.06 0.43 2.38
C TYR A 535 -31.11 -0.65 2.92
N THR A 536 -29.80 -0.38 2.99
CA THR A 536 -28.84 -1.31 3.62
C THR A 536 -29.12 -1.47 5.12
N ALA A 537 -29.44 -0.40 5.85
CA ALA A 537 -29.82 -0.50 7.26
C ALA A 537 -31.12 -1.29 7.47
N VAL A 538 -32.11 -1.11 6.58
CA VAL A 538 -33.37 -1.88 6.58
C VAL A 538 -33.14 -3.36 6.28
N GLU A 539 -32.24 -3.71 5.35
CA GLU A 539 -31.89 -5.10 5.03
C GLU A 539 -30.96 -5.74 6.08
N LEU A 540 -30.16 -4.95 6.80
CA LEU A 540 -29.48 -5.38 8.03
C LEU A 540 -30.45 -5.58 9.21
N GLY A 541 -31.75 -5.31 9.04
CA GLY A 541 -32.76 -5.54 10.08
C GLY A 541 -32.65 -4.58 11.28
N MET A 542 -32.06 -3.40 11.08
CA MET A 542 -32.00 -2.36 12.12
C MET A 542 -33.39 -1.76 12.41
N SER A 543 -33.57 -1.20 13.60
CA SER A 543 -34.78 -0.43 13.93
C SER A 543 -34.89 0.85 13.09
N GLN A 544 -36.10 1.34 12.86
CA GLN A 544 -36.34 2.53 12.04
C GLN A 544 -35.53 3.76 12.51
N TRP A 545 -35.34 3.93 13.82
CA TRP A 545 -34.49 4.98 14.40
C TRP A 545 -33.02 4.87 13.92
N ALA A 546 -32.46 3.66 13.90
CA ALA A 546 -31.11 3.41 13.40
C ALA A 546 -31.02 3.51 11.87
N CYS A 547 -32.06 3.17 11.12
CA CYS A 547 -32.15 3.43 9.68
C CYS A 547 -32.12 4.94 9.37
N HIS A 548 -32.93 5.73 10.09
CA HIS A 548 -32.91 7.20 9.98
C HIS A 548 -31.54 7.78 10.34
N LEU A 549 -30.93 7.32 11.45
CA LEU A 549 -29.61 7.80 11.86
C LEU A 549 -28.52 7.45 10.83
N THR A 550 -28.55 6.24 10.24
CA THR A 550 -27.63 5.82 9.17
C THR A 550 -27.76 6.72 7.94
N ALA A 551 -28.99 6.95 7.47
CA ALA A 551 -29.24 7.81 6.32
C ALA A 551 -28.83 9.27 6.60
N MET A 552 -29.09 9.78 7.80
CA MET A 552 -28.65 11.11 8.23
C MET A 552 -27.13 11.24 8.28
N MET A 553 -26.40 10.25 8.79
CA MET A 553 -24.93 10.30 8.82
C MET A 553 -24.32 10.27 7.41
N VAL A 554 -24.89 9.51 6.46
CA VAL A 554 -24.41 9.49 5.06
C VAL A 554 -24.84 10.74 4.26
N LEU A 555 -25.92 11.41 4.68
CA LEU A 555 -26.36 12.70 4.12
C LEU A 555 -25.52 13.88 4.64
N LEU A 556 -25.19 13.89 5.95
CA LEU A 556 -24.68 15.04 6.71
C LEU A 556 -23.18 14.97 7.07
N ASP A 557 -22.43 14.03 6.48
CA ASP A 557 -20.96 14.09 6.53
C ASP A 557 -20.41 15.08 5.49
N VAL A 558 -19.67 16.10 5.95
CA VAL A 558 -19.07 17.10 5.04
C VAL A 558 -17.94 16.53 4.18
N GLY A 559 -17.35 15.37 4.53
CA GLY A 559 -16.29 14.71 3.76
C GLY A 559 -16.83 13.97 2.54
N TRP A 560 -17.84 13.12 2.74
CA TRP A 560 -18.60 12.54 1.62
C TRP A 560 -19.26 13.60 0.76
N LEU A 561 -19.77 14.70 1.35
CA LEU A 561 -20.32 15.82 0.58
C LEU A 561 -19.24 16.54 -0.25
N CYS A 562 -18.05 16.78 0.30
CA CYS A 562 -16.95 17.44 -0.42
C CYS A 562 -16.47 16.59 -1.60
N ILE A 563 -16.11 15.32 -1.38
CA ILE A 563 -15.53 14.46 -2.42
C ILE A 563 -16.50 14.16 -3.56
N SER A 564 -17.81 14.21 -3.31
CA SER A 564 -18.83 13.82 -4.29
C SER A 564 -19.28 14.94 -5.23
N ARG A 565 -18.78 16.18 -5.07
CA ARG A 565 -19.21 17.36 -5.85
C ARG A 565 -18.32 17.74 -7.04
N PHE A 566 -17.19 17.06 -7.21
CA PHE A 566 -16.16 17.37 -8.22
C PHE A 566 -15.97 16.22 -9.22
N ILE A 567 -15.21 16.44 -10.29
CA ILE A 567 -14.91 15.41 -11.29
C ILE A 567 -13.85 14.44 -10.72
N LEU A 568 -14.30 13.52 -9.85
CA LEU A 568 -13.46 12.56 -9.11
C LEU A 568 -14.00 11.13 -9.24
N LEU A 569 -13.11 10.14 -9.15
CA LEU A 569 -13.52 8.72 -9.18
C LEU A 569 -14.13 8.23 -7.86
N ASP A 570 -13.82 8.91 -6.74
CA ASP A 570 -14.19 8.41 -5.42
C ASP A 570 -15.70 8.47 -5.15
N SER A 571 -16.46 9.33 -5.83
CA SER A 571 -17.94 9.30 -5.77
C SER A 571 -18.51 7.98 -6.30
N MET A 572 -17.94 7.46 -7.39
CA MET A 572 -18.31 6.17 -8.00
C MET A 572 -17.82 5.00 -7.16
N LEU A 573 -16.58 5.07 -6.66
CA LEU A 573 -16.01 4.06 -5.77
C LEU A 573 -16.89 3.87 -4.53
N LEU A 574 -17.29 4.97 -3.89
CA LEU A 574 -18.17 4.96 -2.73
C LEU A 574 -19.55 4.39 -3.08
N PHE A 575 -20.16 4.85 -4.18
CA PHE A 575 -21.43 4.33 -4.66
C PHE A 575 -21.40 2.81 -4.90
N PHE A 576 -20.44 2.29 -5.67
CA PHE A 576 -20.35 0.86 -5.94
C PHE A 576 -19.91 0.05 -4.71
N THR A 577 -19.18 0.64 -3.77
CA THR A 577 -18.89 -0.01 -2.46
C THR A 577 -20.18 -0.19 -1.66
N VAL A 578 -20.96 0.88 -1.49
CA VAL A 578 -22.26 0.84 -0.77
C VAL A 578 -23.25 -0.08 -1.49
N LEU A 579 -23.32 -0.04 -2.83
CA LEU A 579 -24.16 -0.94 -3.64
C LEU A 579 -23.78 -2.41 -3.45
N THR A 580 -22.48 -2.72 -3.35
CA THR A 580 -22.01 -4.09 -3.12
C THR A 580 -22.45 -4.60 -1.75
N VAL A 581 -22.40 -3.77 -0.71
CA VAL A 581 -22.90 -4.12 0.63
C VAL A 581 -24.43 -4.27 0.61
N PHE A 582 -25.16 -3.39 -0.06
CA PHE A 582 -26.62 -3.50 -0.21
C PHE A 582 -27.02 -4.83 -0.88
N CYS A 583 -26.41 -5.16 -2.02
CA CYS A 583 -26.67 -6.42 -2.73
C CYS A 583 -26.31 -7.65 -1.88
N LEU A 584 -25.22 -7.59 -1.11
CA LEU A 584 -24.83 -8.63 -0.15
C LEU A 584 -25.90 -8.84 0.94
N THR A 585 -26.43 -7.76 1.52
CA THR A 585 -27.47 -7.85 2.57
C THR A 585 -28.80 -8.36 2.03
N LYS A 586 -29.19 -7.96 0.81
CA LYS A 586 -30.33 -8.54 0.09
C LYS A 586 -30.15 -10.04 -0.18
N PHE A 587 -28.96 -10.45 -0.61
CA PHE A 587 -28.60 -11.85 -0.82
C PHE A 587 -28.67 -12.66 0.48
N HIS A 588 -28.16 -12.13 1.60
CA HIS A 588 -28.28 -12.76 2.92
C HIS A 588 -29.73 -12.98 3.33
N ASN A 589 -30.62 -12.01 3.14
CA ASN A 589 -32.03 -12.18 3.50
C ASN A 589 -32.75 -13.27 2.67
N GLN A 590 -32.28 -13.54 1.45
CA GLN A 590 -32.82 -14.63 0.61
C GLN A 590 -32.24 -16.03 0.92
N GLN A 591 -31.37 -16.19 1.93
CA GLN A 591 -30.73 -17.47 2.26
C GLN A 591 -31.72 -18.65 2.43
N TYR A 592 -32.90 -18.39 3.02
CA TYR A 592 -33.92 -19.40 3.27
C TYR A 592 -34.61 -19.91 2.00
N GLN A 593 -34.63 -19.11 0.94
CA GLN A 593 -35.18 -19.45 -0.38
C GLN A 593 -34.05 -19.60 -1.42
N SER A 594 -33.01 -20.33 -1.01
CA SER A 594 -31.86 -20.66 -1.84
C SER A 594 -32.26 -21.20 -3.24
N PHE A 595 -31.62 -20.66 -4.28
CA PHE A 595 -31.91 -20.90 -5.70
C PHE A 595 -33.26 -20.37 -6.23
N SER A 596 -33.98 -19.52 -5.50
CA SER A 596 -35.07 -18.71 -6.07
C SER A 596 -34.57 -17.72 -7.13
N ILE A 597 -35.50 -17.14 -7.91
CA ILE A 597 -35.17 -16.10 -8.89
C ILE A 597 -34.52 -14.89 -8.20
N ASP A 598 -35.07 -14.45 -7.06
CA ASP A 598 -34.52 -13.35 -6.26
C ASP A 598 -33.14 -13.70 -5.68
N TRP A 599 -32.94 -14.93 -5.21
CA TRP A 599 -31.64 -15.39 -4.71
C TRP A 599 -30.56 -15.31 -5.79
N TRP A 600 -30.88 -15.75 -7.01
CA TRP A 600 -29.98 -15.63 -8.17
C TRP A 600 -29.78 -14.18 -8.60
N LEU A 601 -30.84 -13.36 -8.59
CA LEU A 601 -30.77 -11.94 -8.95
C LEU A 601 -29.83 -11.18 -8.01
N TRP A 602 -30.01 -11.28 -6.70
CA TRP A 602 -29.16 -10.58 -5.72
C TRP A 602 -27.73 -11.13 -5.68
N LEU A 603 -27.54 -12.44 -5.89
CA LEU A 603 -26.21 -13.04 -6.03
C LEU A 603 -25.48 -12.52 -7.28
N PHE A 604 -26.17 -12.44 -8.43
CA PHE A 604 -25.63 -11.91 -9.67
C PHE A 604 -25.34 -10.40 -9.57
N LEU A 605 -26.24 -9.61 -8.99
CA LEU A 605 -26.05 -8.18 -8.77
C LEU A 605 -24.90 -7.89 -7.79
N THR A 606 -24.70 -8.73 -6.77
CA THR A 606 -23.50 -8.66 -5.91
C THR A 606 -22.24 -8.86 -6.75
N GLY A 607 -22.22 -9.87 -7.62
CA GLY A 607 -21.14 -10.12 -8.58
C GLY A 607 -20.85 -8.97 -9.55
N ALA A 608 -21.90 -8.43 -10.18
CA ALA A 608 -21.78 -7.30 -11.09
C ALA A 608 -21.28 -6.03 -10.38
N SER A 609 -21.73 -5.79 -9.14
CA SER A 609 -21.30 -4.67 -8.32
C SER A 609 -19.85 -4.80 -7.85
N ILE A 610 -19.40 -6.01 -7.49
CA ILE A 610 -17.97 -6.32 -7.25
C ILE A 610 -17.14 -5.98 -8.50
N GLY A 611 -17.56 -6.48 -9.67
CA GLY A 611 -16.88 -6.17 -10.93
C GLY A 611 -16.80 -4.68 -11.21
N ALA A 612 -17.88 -3.93 -10.98
CA ALA A 612 -17.94 -2.49 -11.15
C ALA A 612 -17.00 -1.74 -10.19
N VAL A 613 -17.04 -2.03 -8.88
CA VAL A 613 -16.20 -1.33 -7.89
C VAL A 613 -14.71 -1.59 -8.14
N THR A 614 -14.32 -2.83 -8.47
CA THR A 614 -12.92 -3.14 -8.85
C THR A 614 -12.52 -2.47 -10.16
N SER A 615 -13.45 -2.24 -11.08
CA SER A 615 -13.18 -1.56 -12.36
C SER A 615 -13.09 -0.04 -12.25
N VAL A 616 -13.45 0.55 -11.10
CA VAL A 616 -13.27 1.99 -10.80
C VAL A 616 -11.92 2.25 -10.11
N LYS A 617 -11.59 1.50 -9.05
CA LYS A 617 -10.34 1.63 -8.29
C LYS A 617 -10.00 0.27 -7.68
N MET A 618 -8.72 -0.13 -7.67
CA MET A 618 -8.29 -1.44 -7.11
C MET A 618 -8.66 -1.63 -5.61
N ILE A 619 -8.96 -0.54 -4.90
CA ILE A 619 -9.51 -0.54 -3.53
C ILE A 619 -10.83 -1.34 -3.43
N GLY A 620 -11.58 -1.52 -4.52
CA GLY A 620 -12.75 -2.41 -4.58
C GLY A 620 -12.47 -3.88 -4.24
N LEU A 621 -11.20 -4.31 -4.27
CA LEU A 621 -10.79 -5.64 -3.78
C LEU A 621 -11.02 -5.80 -2.26
N PHE A 622 -11.13 -4.72 -1.49
CA PHE A 622 -11.39 -4.78 -0.05
C PHE A 622 -12.84 -5.15 0.27
N VAL A 623 -13.84 -4.60 -0.45
CA VAL A 623 -15.23 -5.07 -0.32
C VAL A 623 -15.42 -6.45 -0.96
N THR A 624 -14.60 -6.80 -1.96
CA THR A 624 -14.52 -8.17 -2.49
C THR A 624 -14.05 -9.15 -1.40
N ALA A 625 -13.06 -8.78 -0.58
CA ALA A 625 -12.60 -9.60 0.55
C ALA A 625 -13.68 -9.77 1.64
N LEU A 626 -14.45 -8.73 1.95
CA LEU A 626 -15.62 -8.82 2.84
C LEU A 626 -16.65 -9.84 2.33
N VAL A 627 -17.06 -9.72 1.05
CA VAL A 627 -17.99 -10.68 0.43
C VAL A 627 -17.38 -12.08 0.42
N GLY A 628 -16.09 -12.21 0.14
CA GLY A 628 -15.36 -13.49 0.15
C GLY A 628 -15.40 -14.19 1.51
N VAL A 629 -15.07 -13.49 2.59
CA VAL A 629 -15.09 -14.05 3.96
C VAL A 629 -16.52 -14.43 4.37
N TYR A 630 -17.51 -13.56 4.13
CA TYR A 630 -18.93 -13.90 4.34
C TYR A 630 -19.33 -15.15 3.54
N THR A 631 -18.88 -15.29 2.30
CA THR A 631 -19.20 -16.41 1.42
C THR A 631 -18.55 -17.72 1.89
N VAL A 632 -17.34 -17.66 2.45
CA VAL A 632 -16.66 -18.80 3.08
C VAL A 632 -17.37 -19.23 4.36
N GLU A 633 -17.79 -18.29 5.21
CA GLU A 633 -18.58 -18.57 6.41
C GLU A 633 -19.93 -19.21 6.06
N ASP A 634 -20.68 -18.61 5.13
CA ASP A 634 -21.98 -19.11 4.64
C ASP A 634 -21.89 -20.51 4.00
N LEU A 635 -20.77 -20.85 3.34
CA LEU A 635 -20.48 -22.19 2.82
C LEU A 635 -20.03 -23.18 3.91
N TRP A 636 -19.34 -22.70 4.95
CA TRP A 636 -18.91 -23.52 6.09
C TRP A 636 -20.08 -23.94 6.98
N GLU A 637 -20.99 -23.00 7.30
CA GLU A 637 -22.26 -23.32 7.98
C GLU A 637 -23.09 -24.33 7.18
N LYS A 638 -23.12 -24.17 5.85
CA LYS A 638 -23.77 -25.11 4.91
C LYS A 638 -23.06 -26.45 4.77
N PHE A 639 -21.79 -26.56 5.14
CA PHE A 639 -21.09 -27.84 5.30
C PHE A 639 -21.43 -28.52 6.63
N GLY A 640 -21.85 -27.75 7.65
CA GLY A 640 -22.37 -28.27 8.91
C GLY A 640 -23.81 -28.82 8.85
N ASP A 641 -24.64 -28.39 7.90
CA ASP A 641 -26.03 -28.88 7.81
C ASP A 641 -26.15 -30.30 7.22
N THR A 642 -26.08 -31.29 8.11
CA THR A 642 -26.33 -32.72 7.86
C THR A 642 -27.64 -33.05 7.11
N LYS A 643 -28.59 -32.12 6.99
CA LYS A 643 -29.86 -32.32 6.25
C LYS A 643 -29.74 -32.01 4.76
N MET A 644 -28.66 -31.38 4.30
CA MET A 644 -28.48 -30.97 2.92
C MET A 644 -27.79 -32.04 2.07
N SER A 645 -28.26 -32.23 0.84
CA SER A 645 -27.63 -33.13 -0.12
C SER A 645 -26.33 -32.55 -0.67
N TRP A 646 -25.33 -33.41 -0.90
CA TRP A 646 -24.08 -33.03 -1.59
C TRP A 646 -24.34 -32.35 -2.94
N ARG A 647 -25.43 -32.71 -3.63
CA ARG A 647 -25.82 -32.10 -4.92
C ARG A 647 -26.20 -30.63 -4.75
N ASP A 648 -26.89 -30.27 -3.67
CA ASP A 648 -27.33 -28.91 -3.42
C ASP A 648 -26.19 -28.06 -2.86
N GLN A 649 -25.29 -28.66 -2.08
CA GLN A 649 -24.01 -28.07 -1.74
C GLN A 649 -23.14 -27.81 -2.99
N ALA A 650 -23.06 -28.74 -3.94
CA ALA A 650 -22.33 -28.56 -5.20
C ALA A 650 -22.94 -27.44 -6.07
N LYS A 651 -24.28 -27.34 -6.15
CA LYS A 651 -24.97 -26.19 -6.76
C LYS A 651 -24.60 -24.88 -6.05
N HIS A 652 -24.53 -24.87 -4.72
CA HIS A 652 -24.19 -23.69 -3.93
C HIS A 652 -22.76 -23.20 -4.16
N TRP A 653 -21.79 -24.11 -4.30
CA TRP A 653 -20.44 -23.79 -4.75
C TRP A 653 -20.42 -23.27 -6.18
N GLY A 654 -21.03 -23.98 -7.13
CA GLY A 654 -21.07 -23.58 -8.54
C GLY A 654 -21.70 -22.20 -8.77
N ALA A 655 -22.81 -21.89 -8.09
CA ALA A 655 -23.47 -20.60 -8.14
C ALA A 655 -22.58 -19.46 -7.60
N ARG A 656 -21.90 -19.67 -6.46
CA ARG A 656 -20.98 -18.68 -5.87
C ARG A 656 -19.73 -18.48 -6.72
N ILE A 657 -19.15 -19.55 -7.28
CA ILE A 657 -18.01 -19.45 -8.21
C ILE A 657 -18.42 -18.67 -9.48
N PHE A 658 -19.58 -18.96 -10.06
CA PHE A 658 -20.07 -18.26 -11.24
C PHE A 658 -20.33 -16.77 -10.94
N CYS A 659 -21.17 -16.45 -9.96
CA CYS A 659 -21.58 -15.08 -9.69
C CYS A 659 -20.55 -14.23 -8.94
N LEU A 660 -19.73 -14.79 -8.05
CA LEU A 660 -18.80 -14.01 -7.20
C LEU A 660 -17.33 -14.12 -7.63
N ILE A 661 -17.03 -14.86 -8.70
CA ILE A 661 -15.68 -14.91 -9.31
C ILE A 661 -15.78 -14.65 -10.81
N ILE A 662 -16.52 -15.47 -11.57
CA ILE A 662 -16.56 -15.36 -13.04
C ILE A 662 -17.23 -14.07 -13.51
N VAL A 663 -18.39 -13.70 -12.97
CA VAL A 663 -19.10 -12.45 -13.34
C VAL A 663 -18.26 -11.19 -13.04
N PRO A 664 -17.65 -11.00 -11.84
CA PRO A 664 -16.73 -9.90 -11.59
C PRO A 664 -15.58 -9.81 -12.60
N ILE A 665 -14.92 -10.94 -12.91
CA ILE A 665 -13.82 -11.00 -13.88
C ILE A 665 -14.30 -10.61 -15.27
N LEU A 666 -15.49 -11.07 -15.70
CA LEU A 666 -16.07 -10.68 -16.98
C LEU A 666 -16.40 -9.19 -17.06
N VAL A 667 -16.93 -8.57 -16.00
CA VAL A 667 -17.19 -7.11 -15.94
C VAL A 667 -15.88 -6.30 -15.96
N PHE A 668 -14.85 -6.77 -15.26
CA PHE A 668 -13.52 -6.16 -15.27
C PHE A 668 -12.88 -6.25 -16.65
N MET A 669 -12.83 -7.44 -17.25
CA MET A 669 -12.33 -7.65 -18.61
C MET A 669 -13.14 -6.87 -19.67
N ALA A 670 -14.46 -6.78 -19.52
CA ALA A 670 -15.30 -5.96 -20.40
C ALA A 670 -14.96 -4.46 -20.29
N SER A 671 -14.69 -3.96 -19.08
CA SER A 671 -14.27 -2.57 -18.87
C SER A 671 -12.95 -2.26 -19.58
N PHE A 672 -11.96 -3.15 -19.50
CA PHE A 672 -10.71 -3.03 -20.28
C PHE A 672 -10.93 -3.23 -21.79
N LYS A 673 -11.85 -4.09 -22.20
CA LYS A 673 -12.18 -4.32 -23.61
C LYS A 673 -12.79 -3.08 -24.26
N ILE A 674 -13.67 -2.36 -23.54
CA ILE A 674 -14.24 -1.08 -23.97
C ILE A 674 -13.13 -0.01 -24.01
N HIS A 675 -12.30 0.10 -22.97
CA HIS A 675 -11.17 1.04 -22.91
C HIS A 675 -10.26 0.96 -24.15
N PHE A 676 -9.81 -0.25 -24.53
CA PHE A 676 -9.00 -0.46 -25.75
C PHE A 676 -9.77 -0.33 -27.08
N MET A 677 -11.11 -0.31 -27.07
CA MET A 677 -11.92 -0.07 -28.28
C MET A 677 -12.24 1.42 -28.47
N VAL A 678 -12.34 2.18 -27.39
CA VAL A 678 -12.53 3.63 -27.43
C VAL A 678 -11.20 4.32 -27.76
N LEU A 679 -10.12 3.98 -27.05
CA LEU A 679 -8.79 4.56 -27.22
C LEU A 679 -8.03 3.84 -28.35
N ASN A 680 -8.24 4.28 -29.59
CA ASN A 680 -7.58 3.72 -30.78
C ASN A 680 -6.47 4.61 -31.36
N HIS A 681 -6.29 5.84 -30.88
CA HIS A 681 -5.23 6.75 -31.34
C HIS A 681 -4.01 6.67 -30.41
N SER A 682 -2.82 7.00 -30.95
CA SER A 682 -1.61 7.19 -30.16
C SER A 682 -1.77 8.37 -29.17
N GLY A 683 -0.96 8.39 -28.12
CA GLY A 683 -1.09 9.36 -27.03
C GLY A 683 -0.02 9.19 -25.95
N PRO A 684 0.05 10.10 -24.96
CA PRO A 684 1.21 10.29 -24.09
C PRO A 684 1.50 9.13 -23.10
N GLY A 685 0.70 8.06 -23.11
CA GLY A 685 0.94 6.84 -22.34
C GLY A 685 1.26 5.59 -23.17
N ASP A 686 1.31 5.69 -24.51
CA ASP A 686 1.55 4.53 -25.39
C ASP A 686 2.88 3.83 -25.10
N ALA A 687 3.89 4.60 -24.71
CA ALA A 687 5.24 4.16 -24.45
C ALA A 687 5.36 3.11 -23.34
N GLN A 688 4.43 3.08 -22.36
CA GLN A 688 4.40 2.06 -21.30
C GLN A 688 3.79 0.72 -21.74
N MET A 689 3.20 0.66 -22.93
CA MET A 689 2.72 -0.58 -23.54
C MET A 689 3.76 -1.19 -24.49
N SER A 690 3.68 -2.50 -24.71
CA SER A 690 4.56 -3.18 -25.67
C SER A 690 4.39 -2.62 -27.09
N SER A 691 5.46 -2.59 -27.88
CA SER A 691 5.48 -1.98 -29.22
C SER A 691 4.40 -2.55 -30.16
N LEU A 692 4.08 -3.84 -30.02
CA LEU A 692 3.02 -4.51 -30.77
C LEU A 692 1.61 -3.95 -30.47
N PHE A 693 1.38 -3.44 -29.26
CA PHE A 693 0.14 -2.73 -28.92
C PHE A 693 0.14 -1.32 -29.51
N GLN A 694 1.28 -0.60 -29.47
CA GLN A 694 1.39 0.72 -30.07
C GLN A 694 1.20 0.70 -31.60
N ALA A 695 1.68 -0.35 -32.27
CA ALA A 695 1.50 -0.58 -33.70
C ALA A 695 0.05 -0.97 -34.10
N ASN A 696 -0.83 -1.14 -33.13
CA ASN A 696 -2.29 -1.26 -33.32
C ASN A 696 -3.01 0.10 -33.22
N LEU A 697 -2.33 1.18 -32.80
CA LEU A 697 -2.90 2.52 -32.63
C LEU A 697 -2.74 3.39 -33.90
N GLU A 698 -3.76 4.17 -34.21
CA GLU A 698 -3.78 5.18 -35.27
C GLU A 698 -2.86 6.36 -34.89
N GLY A 699 -2.04 6.82 -35.83
CA GLY A 699 -1.07 7.93 -35.61
C GLY A 699 0.31 7.53 -35.09
N ASN A 700 0.73 6.26 -35.24
CA ASN A 700 2.11 5.81 -34.99
C ASN A 700 2.84 5.39 -36.29
N ASP A 701 4.11 5.76 -36.42
CA ASP A 701 4.91 5.56 -37.65
C ASP A 701 5.37 4.12 -37.93
N PHE A 702 5.01 3.14 -37.09
CA PHE A 702 5.37 1.72 -37.25
C PHE A 702 4.97 1.10 -38.60
N ALA A 703 4.05 1.73 -39.33
CA ALA A 703 3.70 1.38 -40.70
C ALA A 703 4.81 1.64 -41.74
N GLN A 704 5.74 2.56 -41.45
CA GLN A 704 6.82 2.97 -42.36
C GLN A 704 8.08 2.10 -42.18
N ASN A 705 8.30 1.59 -40.97
CA ASN A 705 9.48 0.80 -40.60
C ASN A 705 9.66 -0.43 -41.52
N PRO A 706 10.88 -0.68 -42.06
CA PRO A 706 11.14 -1.93 -42.77
C PRO A 706 11.05 -3.14 -41.82
N LEU A 707 10.54 -4.25 -42.35
CA LEU A 707 10.25 -5.43 -41.54
C LEU A 707 11.52 -6.16 -41.08
N GLU A 708 12.49 -6.34 -41.98
CA GLU A 708 13.71 -7.13 -41.76
C GLU A 708 14.87 -6.23 -41.32
N ILE A 709 15.76 -6.69 -40.42
CA ILE A 709 16.92 -5.90 -39.96
C ILE A 709 18.21 -6.31 -40.68
N ALA A 710 19.07 -5.34 -40.99
CA ALA A 710 20.34 -5.51 -41.68
C ALA A 710 21.49 -4.75 -40.99
N PHE A 711 22.73 -5.05 -41.38
CA PHE A 711 23.87 -4.20 -41.03
C PHE A 711 23.73 -2.83 -41.71
N GLY A 712 24.09 -1.77 -40.98
CA GLY A 712 23.83 -0.38 -41.39
C GLY A 712 22.42 0.13 -41.10
N SER A 713 21.52 -0.71 -40.57
CA SER A 713 20.20 -0.26 -40.11
C SER A 713 20.29 0.61 -38.84
N LYS A 714 19.55 1.72 -38.82
CA LYS A 714 19.29 2.51 -37.60
C LYS A 714 18.06 1.95 -36.90
N ILE A 715 18.15 1.66 -35.62
CA ILE A 715 17.09 1.02 -34.81
C ILE A 715 16.89 1.71 -33.47
N THR A 716 15.72 1.52 -32.86
CA THR A 716 15.55 1.68 -31.41
C THR A 716 15.28 0.31 -30.79
N LEU A 717 15.91 0.03 -29.65
CA LEU A 717 15.75 -1.22 -28.91
C LEU A 717 14.86 -0.97 -27.69
N LYS A 718 13.82 -1.77 -27.51
CA LYS A 718 12.94 -1.72 -26.33
C LYS A 718 13.07 -2.99 -25.50
N ASN A 719 13.09 -2.84 -24.18
CA ASN A 719 13.04 -3.97 -23.27
C ASN A 719 11.62 -4.53 -23.16
N MET A 720 11.49 -5.85 -23.23
CA MET A 720 10.21 -6.57 -23.23
C MET A 720 9.74 -6.99 -21.83
N GLY A 721 10.48 -6.65 -20.78
CA GLY A 721 10.07 -6.80 -19.38
C GLY A 721 8.88 -5.88 -19.01
N TRP A 722 8.22 -6.19 -17.89
CA TRP A 722 7.03 -5.44 -17.46
C TRP A 722 7.40 -4.05 -16.93
N GLY A 723 7.12 -3.02 -17.74
CA GLY A 723 7.63 -1.67 -17.50
C GLY A 723 8.99 -1.41 -18.16
N GLY A 724 9.36 -2.16 -19.21
CA GLY A 724 10.59 -1.93 -19.97
C GLY A 724 10.60 -0.60 -20.74
N GLY A 725 11.75 0.07 -20.76
CA GLY A 725 12.00 1.29 -21.54
C GLY A 725 12.69 1.03 -22.88
N LEU A 726 12.86 2.10 -23.65
CA LEU A 726 13.78 2.17 -24.79
C LEU A 726 15.22 2.31 -24.28
N LEU A 727 16.17 1.65 -24.94
CA LEU A 727 17.60 1.75 -24.66
C LEU A 727 18.08 3.16 -25.01
N HIS A 728 18.53 3.92 -24.02
CA HIS A 728 18.80 5.35 -24.11
C HIS A 728 20.23 5.68 -23.62
N SER A 729 20.85 6.71 -24.20
CA SER A 729 22.20 7.14 -23.83
C SER A 729 22.35 8.66 -23.96
N HIS A 730 22.47 9.38 -22.85
CA HIS A 730 22.60 10.86 -22.83
C HIS A 730 24.03 11.29 -22.48
N VAL A 731 24.44 12.52 -22.79
CA VAL A 731 25.86 12.95 -22.78
C VAL A 731 26.55 12.90 -21.41
N GLN A 732 25.79 12.85 -20.31
CA GLN A 732 26.31 12.76 -18.95
C GLN A 732 27.01 11.41 -18.70
N THR A 733 28.02 11.43 -17.82
CA THR A 733 28.77 10.24 -17.40
C THR A 733 28.26 9.69 -16.07
N TYR A 734 28.58 8.43 -15.77
CA TYR A 734 28.37 7.89 -14.42
C TYR A 734 29.24 8.64 -13.40
N PRO A 735 28.71 9.03 -12.22
CA PRO A 735 29.48 9.72 -11.18
C PRO A 735 30.27 8.75 -10.27
N VAL A 736 30.04 7.44 -10.43
CA VAL A 736 30.70 6.33 -9.72
C VAL A 736 30.78 5.15 -10.70
N GLY A 737 31.83 4.32 -10.58
CA GLY A 737 32.07 3.24 -11.54
C GLY A 737 33.04 3.67 -12.64
N SER A 738 32.72 3.43 -13.91
CA SER A 738 33.66 3.65 -15.03
C SER A 738 33.95 5.10 -15.39
N ASN A 739 33.11 6.05 -14.95
CA ASN A 739 33.05 7.44 -15.44
C ASN A 739 32.82 7.57 -16.97
N GLN A 740 32.35 6.52 -17.65
CA GLN A 740 31.96 6.55 -19.06
C GLN A 740 30.53 7.11 -19.23
N GLN A 741 30.05 7.28 -20.47
CA GLN A 741 28.71 7.83 -20.74
C GLN A 741 27.62 6.87 -20.20
N GLN A 742 26.58 7.42 -19.57
CA GLN A 742 25.49 6.64 -19.00
C GLN A 742 24.63 5.94 -20.07
N VAL A 743 24.26 4.68 -19.82
CA VAL A 743 23.25 3.94 -20.60
C VAL A 743 22.10 3.55 -19.67
N THR A 744 20.88 3.82 -20.09
CA THR A 744 19.68 3.68 -19.28
C THR A 744 18.51 3.14 -20.11
N CYS A 745 17.39 2.83 -19.44
CA CYS A 745 16.11 2.66 -20.12
C CYS A 745 15.20 3.87 -19.83
N TYR A 746 14.68 4.46 -20.90
CA TYR A 746 13.82 5.64 -20.86
C TYR A 746 12.43 5.35 -21.45
N HIS A 747 11.39 6.03 -20.94
CA HIS A 747 10.00 5.77 -21.32
C HIS A 747 9.40 6.75 -22.33
N TYR A 748 10.22 7.62 -22.94
CA TYR A 748 9.78 8.53 -23.99
C TYR A 748 10.67 8.38 -25.21
N LYS A 749 10.06 8.48 -26.40
CA LYS A 749 10.73 8.37 -27.70
C LYS A 749 11.56 9.64 -27.94
N ASP A 750 12.88 9.52 -27.99
CA ASP A 750 13.81 10.60 -28.33
C ASP A 750 14.93 10.14 -29.26
N SER A 751 15.67 11.09 -29.85
CA SER A 751 16.82 10.76 -30.74
C SER A 751 17.96 10.07 -29.99
N ASN A 752 18.02 10.17 -28.66
CA ASN A 752 18.94 9.44 -27.80
C ASN A 752 18.50 7.97 -27.57
N ASN A 753 17.48 7.47 -28.27
CA ASN A 753 17.15 6.05 -28.37
C ASN A 753 17.71 5.40 -29.65
N GLU A 754 18.39 6.15 -30.53
CA GLU A 754 18.81 5.68 -31.84
C GLU A 754 20.19 4.99 -31.81
N TRP A 755 20.21 3.74 -32.26
CA TRP A 755 21.41 2.90 -32.35
C TRP A 755 21.63 2.41 -33.79
N LEU A 756 22.88 2.39 -34.23
CA LEU A 756 23.30 1.89 -35.53
C LEU A 756 23.90 0.48 -35.37
N VAL A 757 23.42 -0.48 -36.18
CA VAL A 757 23.94 -1.86 -36.18
C VAL A 757 25.16 -1.96 -37.10
N LEU A 758 26.33 -2.22 -36.52
CA LEU A 758 27.61 -2.29 -37.24
C LEU A 758 28.28 -3.68 -37.12
N PRO A 759 29.12 -4.08 -38.11
CA PRO A 759 29.96 -5.26 -38.01
C PRO A 759 31.07 -5.08 -36.96
N ARG A 760 31.78 -6.17 -36.64
CA ARG A 760 32.90 -6.16 -35.70
C ARG A 760 34.12 -5.42 -36.25
N TRP A 761 34.99 -4.95 -35.36
CA TRP A 761 36.26 -4.29 -35.71
C TRP A 761 37.23 -5.14 -36.57
N ASP A 762 37.12 -6.47 -36.55
CA ASP A 762 37.93 -7.38 -37.38
C ASP A 762 37.28 -7.73 -38.74
N GLU A 763 36.07 -7.25 -39.01
CA GLU A 763 35.37 -7.41 -40.29
C GLU A 763 35.50 -6.13 -41.15
N PRO A 764 35.34 -6.21 -42.48
CA PRO A 764 35.34 -5.03 -43.33
C PRO A 764 34.28 -4.02 -42.89
N ALA A 765 34.67 -2.74 -42.79
CA ALA A 765 33.78 -1.66 -42.42
C ALA A 765 32.52 -1.63 -43.31
N TYR A 766 31.37 -1.30 -42.72
CA TYR A 766 30.09 -1.28 -43.43
C TYR A 766 30.14 -0.35 -44.65
N ASN A 767 29.95 -0.92 -45.83
CA ASN A 767 29.89 -0.21 -47.10
C ASN A 767 28.42 0.05 -47.48
N PRO A 768 27.93 1.32 -47.47
CA PRO A 768 26.55 1.64 -47.82
C PRO A 768 26.13 1.23 -49.24
N GLN A 769 27.09 1.04 -50.15
CA GLN A 769 26.90 0.65 -51.54
C GLN A 769 27.17 -0.85 -51.80
N GLY A 770 27.63 -1.61 -50.81
CA GLY A 770 27.82 -3.07 -50.91
C GLY A 770 26.50 -3.86 -50.82
N GLU A 771 26.53 -5.19 -50.92
CA GLU A 771 25.31 -6.02 -50.79
C GLU A 771 24.63 -5.89 -49.40
N ILE A 772 23.32 -6.17 -49.34
CA ILE A 772 22.55 -6.10 -48.08
C ILE A 772 22.78 -7.36 -47.25
N ARG A 773 23.65 -7.26 -46.22
CA ARG A 773 23.78 -8.30 -45.19
C ARG A 773 22.68 -8.16 -44.15
N TYR A 774 21.72 -9.09 -44.16
CA TYR A 774 20.72 -9.24 -43.12
C TYR A 774 21.32 -9.73 -41.79
N LEU A 775 20.75 -9.29 -40.68
CA LEU A 775 21.11 -9.71 -39.33
C LEU A 775 20.47 -11.07 -38.99
N LYS A 776 21.25 -12.00 -38.44
CA LYS A 776 20.82 -13.38 -38.14
C LYS A 776 21.10 -13.76 -36.69
N HIS A 777 20.49 -14.86 -36.25
CA HIS A 777 20.87 -15.48 -34.98
C HIS A 777 22.34 -15.88 -34.98
N GLY A 778 23.06 -15.48 -33.93
CA GLY A 778 24.46 -15.83 -33.71
C GLY A 778 25.46 -14.80 -34.26
N ASP A 779 25.03 -13.86 -35.10
CA ASP A 779 25.85 -12.71 -35.50
C ASP A 779 26.35 -11.94 -34.26
N VAL A 780 27.54 -11.37 -34.37
CA VAL A 780 28.14 -10.50 -33.35
C VAL A 780 28.22 -9.10 -33.94
N ILE A 781 27.66 -8.13 -33.23
CA ILE A 781 27.50 -6.75 -33.69
C ILE A 781 28.15 -5.76 -32.72
N ILE A 782 28.40 -4.56 -33.24
CA ILE A 782 28.59 -3.35 -32.44
C ILE A 782 27.30 -2.53 -32.54
N LEU A 783 26.80 -2.04 -31.41
CA LEU A 783 25.69 -1.08 -31.36
C LEU A 783 26.27 0.31 -31.07
N ARG A 784 26.24 1.21 -32.07
CA ARG A 784 26.76 2.59 -31.92
C ARG A 784 25.61 3.57 -31.68
N HIS A 785 25.68 4.35 -30.61
CA HIS A 785 24.69 5.39 -30.30
C HIS A 785 24.83 6.54 -31.30
N VAL A 786 23.74 6.87 -32.02
CA VAL A 786 23.81 7.78 -33.18
C VAL A 786 24.15 9.23 -32.78
N PRO A 787 23.51 9.87 -31.78
CA PRO A 787 23.84 11.24 -31.37
C PRO A 787 25.25 11.45 -30.78
N THR A 788 25.87 10.43 -30.15
CA THR A 788 27.18 10.60 -29.47
C THR A 788 28.32 9.80 -30.08
N THR A 789 28.08 9.02 -31.13
CA THR A 789 29.03 8.15 -31.86
C THR A 789 29.76 7.08 -31.03
N ARG A 790 29.43 6.95 -29.74
CA ARG A 790 30.00 5.96 -28.81
C ARG A 790 29.36 4.59 -28.99
N ASN A 791 30.11 3.54 -28.72
CA ASN A 791 29.69 2.15 -28.83
C ASN A 791 29.11 1.66 -27.48
N LEU A 792 28.10 0.79 -27.53
CA LEU A 792 27.54 0.12 -26.35
C LEU A 792 28.57 -0.86 -25.79
N HIS A 793 28.94 -0.67 -24.54
CA HIS A 793 30.12 -1.27 -23.94
C HIS A 793 29.78 -1.89 -22.57
N SER A 794 30.51 -2.93 -22.16
CA SER A 794 30.40 -3.47 -20.79
C SER A 794 31.73 -4.04 -20.33
N HIS A 795 32.10 -3.72 -19.09
CA HIS A 795 33.40 -4.01 -18.48
C HIS A 795 33.19 -4.64 -17.09
N ASN A 796 34.26 -5.13 -16.46
CA ASN A 796 34.17 -5.81 -15.16
C ASN A 796 34.12 -4.86 -13.95
N ILE A 797 33.27 -3.82 -14.03
CA ILE A 797 32.93 -2.90 -12.94
C ILE A 797 31.48 -3.19 -12.53
N VAL A 798 31.19 -3.09 -11.23
CA VAL A 798 29.87 -3.42 -10.67
C VAL A 798 28.87 -2.29 -10.91
N ALA A 799 27.67 -2.64 -11.38
CA ALA A 799 26.63 -1.68 -11.75
C ALA A 799 26.24 -0.71 -10.58
N PRO A 800 25.82 0.54 -10.86
CA PRO A 800 25.57 1.56 -9.84
C PRO A 800 24.53 1.18 -8.77
N VAL A 801 23.48 0.43 -9.12
CA VAL A 801 22.41 -0.05 -8.22
C VAL A 801 22.41 -1.58 -8.14
N SER A 802 22.36 -2.30 -9.26
CA SER A 802 22.28 -3.78 -9.30
C SER A 802 23.63 -4.46 -9.02
N LYS A 803 24.07 -4.49 -7.74
CA LYS A 803 25.42 -4.91 -7.32
C LYS A 803 25.90 -6.33 -7.66
N LEU A 804 25.05 -7.20 -8.19
CA LEU A 804 25.46 -8.51 -8.72
C LEU A 804 25.93 -8.40 -10.19
N ASN A 805 25.36 -7.44 -10.94
CA ASN A 805 25.54 -7.28 -12.37
C ASN A 805 26.72 -6.34 -12.69
N ASN A 806 27.23 -6.43 -13.91
CA ASN A 806 28.24 -5.50 -14.41
C ASN A 806 27.60 -4.24 -15.01
N GLU A 807 28.33 -3.14 -14.94
CA GLU A 807 27.99 -1.85 -15.54
C GLU A 807 27.93 -1.96 -17.08
N VAL A 808 27.00 -1.22 -17.68
CA VAL A 808 26.86 -1.07 -19.13
C VAL A 808 26.91 0.43 -19.44
N SER A 809 27.67 0.81 -20.45
CA SER A 809 28.09 2.19 -20.68
C SER A 809 28.24 2.49 -22.17
N CYS A 810 28.53 3.75 -22.50
CA CYS A 810 28.91 4.19 -23.84
C CYS A 810 30.37 4.69 -23.88
N TYR A 811 31.22 3.94 -24.59
CA TYR A 811 32.67 4.17 -24.70
C TYR A 811 33.12 4.31 -26.18
N GLY A 812 34.38 4.69 -26.40
CA GLY A 812 34.98 4.75 -27.72
C GLY A 812 34.40 5.84 -28.63
N ASN A 813 34.59 5.66 -29.94
CA ASN A 813 33.98 6.43 -31.02
C ASN A 813 34.01 5.59 -32.32
N GLU A 814 34.20 6.23 -33.48
CA GLU A 814 34.28 5.56 -34.79
C GLU A 814 35.57 4.78 -35.04
N THR A 815 36.67 5.13 -34.38
CA THR A 815 38.01 4.55 -34.58
C THR A 815 38.63 3.98 -33.30
N ILE A 816 38.08 4.33 -32.14
CA ILE A 816 38.48 3.86 -30.81
C ILE A 816 37.39 2.92 -30.29
N GLY A 817 37.76 1.68 -29.99
CA GLY A 817 36.90 0.65 -29.44
C GLY A 817 37.71 -0.61 -29.13
N ASP A 818 37.06 -1.61 -28.52
CA ASP A 818 37.74 -2.84 -28.09
C ASP A 818 36.84 -4.09 -28.25
N SER A 819 37.31 -5.24 -27.76
CA SER A 819 36.54 -6.49 -27.70
C SER A 819 35.37 -6.46 -26.70
N SER A 820 35.21 -5.37 -25.95
CA SER A 820 34.14 -5.16 -24.96
C SER A 820 32.99 -4.31 -25.53
N ASP A 821 33.05 -3.95 -26.81
CA ASP A 821 31.94 -3.39 -27.60
C ASP A 821 31.11 -4.49 -28.32
N TYR A 822 31.50 -5.76 -28.20
CA TYR A 822 30.94 -6.88 -28.97
C TYR A 822 29.72 -7.54 -28.30
N TRP A 823 28.57 -7.47 -28.98
CA TRP A 823 27.32 -8.08 -28.53
C TRP A 823 26.85 -9.16 -29.52
N GLN A 824 26.71 -10.40 -29.05
CA GLN A 824 26.17 -11.51 -29.83
C GLN A 824 24.63 -11.54 -29.76
N VAL A 825 23.98 -11.67 -30.92
CA VAL A 825 22.52 -11.64 -31.07
C VAL A 825 21.93 -13.03 -30.92
N GLU A 826 21.33 -13.31 -29.76
CA GLU A 826 20.54 -14.52 -29.54
C GLU A 826 19.07 -14.28 -29.87
N VAL A 827 18.48 -15.10 -30.75
CA VAL A 827 17.03 -15.08 -31.00
C VAL A 827 16.37 -16.03 -30.02
N VAL A 828 15.30 -15.59 -29.35
CA VAL A 828 14.52 -16.43 -28.44
C VAL A 828 13.42 -17.16 -29.22
N ASP A 829 12.61 -16.39 -29.92
CA ASP A 829 11.45 -16.78 -30.74
C ASP A 829 10.87 -15.54 -31.43
N ASP A 830 9.96 -15.76 -32.38
CA ASP A 830 9.12 -14.71 -32.95
C ASP A 830 7.65 -14.92 -32.55
N ILE A 831 6.97 -13.81 -32.19
CA ILE A 831 5.59 -13.79 -31.70
C ILE A 831 4.58 -14.39 -32.71
N LYS A 832 4.94 -14.49 -33.99
CA LYS A 832 4.12 -15.06 -35.07
C LYS A 832 4.72 -16.30 -35.74
N GLN A 833 6.04 -16.38 -35.90
CA GLN A 833 6.71 -17.53 -36.53
C GLN A 833 7.12 -18.62 -35.53
N GLY A 834 7.06 -18.33 -34.23
CA GLY A 834 7.49 -19.25 -33.17
C GLY A 834 9.01 -19.41 -33.16
N ASN A 835 9.49 -20.64 -32.98
CA ASN A 835 10.92 -20.93 -32.80
C ASN A 835 11.70 -21.01 -34.13
N HIS A 836 11.02 -20.99 -35.29
CA HIS A 836 11.66 -21.05 -36.60
C HIS A 836 11.72 -19.65 -37.22
N VAL A 837 12.86 -18.97 -37.02
CA VAL A 837 13.06 -17.56 -37.36
C VAL A 837 14.26 -17.45 -38.31
N ASP A 838 14.00 -17.51 -39.63
CA ASP A 838 15.04 -17.43 -40.67
C ASP A 838 15.62 -16.01 -40.83
N ARG A 839 14.84 -14.99 -40.45
CA ARG A 839 15.19 -13.56 -40.50
C ARG A 839 14.64 -12.86 -39.27
N ILE A 840 15.40 -11.91 -38.72
CA ILE A 840 14.98 -11.12 -37.56
C ILE A 840 14.05 -10.00 -38.03
N HIS A 841 12.86 -9.93 -37.45
CA HIS A 841 11.83 -8.94 -37.77
C HIS A 841 11.67 -7.88 -36.68
N SER A 842 11.39 -6.64 -37.09
CA SER A 842 10.96 -5.57 -36.19
C SER A 842 9.62 -5.90 -35.54
N LEU A 843 9.42 -5.43 -34.30
CA LEU A 843 8.23 -5.61 -33.45
C LEU A 843 7.87 -7.06 -33.01
N THR A 844 8.12 -8.09 -33.82
CA THR A 844 7.66 -9.48 -33.54
C THR A 844 8.74 -10.41 -33.02
N THR A 845 10.00 -10.25 -33.41
CA THR A 845 11.10 -11.13 -32.96
C THR A 845 11.64 -10.69 -31.60
N ARG A 846 11.83 -11.65 -30.68
CA ARG A 846 12.42 -11.43 -29.35
C ARG A 846 13.89 -11.83 -29.35
N LEU A 847 14.74 -10.90 -28.90
CA LEU A 847 16.19 -11.00 -28.92
C LEU A 847 16.77 -10.95 -27.50
N ARG A 848 17.96 -11.51 -27.30
CA ARG A 848 18.86 -11.20 -26.18
C ARG A 848 20.20 -10.78 -26.74
N PHE A 849 20.85 -9.81 -26.11
CA PHE A 849 22.22 -9.41 -26.45
C PHE A 849 23.17 -9.98 -25.41
N LYS A 850 24.07 -10.87 -25.84
CA LYS A 850 25.11 -11.45 -24.98
C LYS A 850 26.43 -10.74 -25.21
N HIS A 851 27.02 -10.18 -24.17
CA HIS A 851 28.36 -9.61 -24.24
C HIS A 851 29.39 -10.70 -24.54
N LYS A 852 30.15 -10.54 -25.64
CA LYS A 852 30.96 -11.64 -26.18
C LYS A 852 32.11 -12.04 -25.26
N THR A 853 32.71 -11.07 -24.58
CA THR A 853 33.95 -11.22 -23.81
C THR A 853 33.68 -11.58 -22.34
N LEU A 854 32.70 -10.93 -21.69
CA LEU A 854 32.31 -11.23 -20.31
C LEU A 854 31.27 -12.35 -20.19
N GLY A 855 30.62 -12.73 -21.30
CA GLY A 855 29.59 -13.78 -21.34
C GLY A 855 28.23 -13.41 -20.75
N CYS A 856 28.09 -12.20 -20.18
CA CYS A 856 26.89 -11.68 -19.53
C CYS A 856 25.81 -11.21 -20.54
N TYR A 857 24.58 -10.96 -20.06
CA TYR A 857 23.41 -10.61 -20.88
C TYR A 857 22.89 -9.20 -20.61
N LEU A 858 22.60 -8.44 -21.67
CA LEU A 858 22.05 -7.08 -21.57
C LEU A 858 20.65 -7.10 -20.95
N ARG A 859 20.51 -6.47 -19.78
CA ARG A 859 19.33 -6.57 -18.93
C ARG A 859 18.89 -5.21 -18.40
N ALA A 860 17.61 -4.88 -18.62
CA ALA A 860 16.94 -3.74 -18.00
C ALA A 860 15.79 -4.25 -17.12
N ALA A 861 16.03 -4.24 -15.80
CA ALA A 861 15.06 -4.63 -14.79
C ALA A 861 14.29 -3.41 -14.26
N ASN A 862 13.55 -3.54 -13.17
CA ASN A 862 12.81 -2.41 -12.58
C ASN A 862 13.66 -1.67 -11.50
N ALA A 863 14.99 -1.69 -11.64
CA ALA A 863 15.92 -0.92 -10.82
C ALA A 863 16.00 0.52 -11.36
N ILE A 864 15.75 1.50 -10.49
CA ILE A 864 15.70 2.92 -10.86
C ILE A 864 16.99 3.59 -10.39
N LEU A 865 17.66 4.32 -11.28
CA LEU A 865 18.86 5.08 -10.95
C LEU A 865 18.53 6.27 -10.04
N PRO A 866 19.48 6.75 -9.20
CA PRO A 866 19.30 7.97 -8.42
C PRO A 866 19.12 9.22 -9.30
N GLN A 867 18.93 10.38 -8.67
CA GLN A 867 18.66 11.65 -9.37
C GLN A 867 19.73 12.05 -10.41
N TRP A 868 20.98 11.59 -10.26
CA TRP A 868 22.07 11.82 -11.24
C TRP A 868 21.89 11.03 -12.55
N GLY A 869 21.10 9.97 -12.54
CA GLY A 869 20.64 9.21 -13.71
C GLY A 869 19.17 9.51 -14.03
N PHE A 870 18.72 10.73 -13.71
CA PHE A 870 17.40 11.29 -14.02
C PHE A 870 16.19 10.46 -13.55
N LYS A 871 16.35 9.56 -12.56
CA LYS A 871 15.36 8.54 -12.18
C LYS A 871 14.91 7.64 -13.36
N GLN A 872 15.79 7.43 -14.34
CA GLN A 872 15.63 6.46 -15.43
C GLN A 872 15.94 5.02 -14.93
N VAL A 873 15.59 4.02 -15.73
CA VAL A 873 15.85 2.61 -15.40
C VAL A 873 17.31 2.24 -15.65
N GLU A 874 17.92 1.46 -14.75
CA GLU A 874 19.27 0.93 -14.90
C GLU A 874 19.36 -0.16 -15.99
N VAL A 875 20.33 -0.01 -16.88
CA VAL A 875 20.77 -1.06 -17.81
C VAL A 875 22.04 -1.68 -17.25
N SER A 876 22.11 -3.01 -17.24
CA SER A 876 23.22 -3.77 -16.65
C SER A 876 23.51 -5.03 -17.46
N CYS A 877 24.68 -5.65 -17.25
CA CYS A 877 25.05 -6.92 -17.86
C CYS A 877 24.99 -8.03 -16.80
N ASP A 878 23.99 -8.90 -16.93
CA ASP A 878 23.71 -9.98 -15.99
C ASP A 878 24.61 -11.20 -16.24
N LYS A 879 25.29 -11.67 -15.19
CA LYS A 879 26.25 -12.78 -15.27
C LYS A 879 25.55 -14.13 -15.43
N GLU A 880 24.28 -14.26 -15.02
CA GLU A 880 23.54 -15.50 -15.11
C GLU A 880 22.83 -15.64 -16.47
N ASN A 881 23.13 -16.72 -17.19
CA ASN A 881 22.34 -17.09 -18.37
C ASN A 881 21.01 -17.72 -17.92
N ASN A 882 19.99 -16.88 -17.72
CA ASN A 882 18.62 -17.31 -17.48
C ASN A 882 17.72 -17.02 -18.70
N PRO A 883 17.51 -17.98 -19.63
CA PRO A 883 16.63 -17.82 -20.78
C PRO A 883 15.14 -17.63 -20.45
N LYS A 884 14.75 -17.55 -19.17
CA LYS A 884 13.37 -17.24 -18.74
C LYS A 884 13.22 -15.81 -18.19
N ASP A 885 14.31 -15.05 -18.00
CA ASP A 885 14.19 -13.67 -17.54
C ASP A 885 13.80 -12.74 -18.70
N ILE A 886 12.53 -12.30 -18.66
CA ILE A 886 11.93 -11.39 -19.63
C ILE A 886 12.65 -10.03 -19.65
N HIS A 887 13.33 -9.64 -18.56
CA HIS A 887 14.15 -8.41 -18.51
C HIS A 887 15.44 -8.49 -19.33
N THR A 888 15.83 -9.69 -19.81
CA THR A 888 16.90 -9.87 -20.82
C THR A 888 16.39 -9.85 -22.26
N TYR A 889 15.06 -9.80 -22.46
CA TYR A 889 14.45 -9.80 -23.78
C TYR A 889 14.32 -8.38 -24.32
N TRP A 890 14.69 -8.20 -25.58
CA TRP A 890 14.59 -6.96 -26.33
C TRP A 890 13.85 -7.19 -27.64
N ASN A 891 13.19 -6.15 -28.15
CA ASN A 891 12.70 -6.09 -29.53
C ASN A 891 13.17 -4.80 -30.20
N VAL A 892 13.30 -4.82 -31.52
CA VAL A 892 13.41 -3.59 -32.30
C VAL A 892 12.03 -2.93 -32.35
N GLU A 893 11.89 -1.72 -31.84
CA GLU A 893 10.64 -0.94 -31.86
C GLU A 893 10.57 -0.10 -33.14
N SER A 894 11.49 0.86 -33.31
CA SER A 894 11.64 1.63 -34.55
C SER A 894 12.82 1.16 -35.39
N HIS A 895 12.70 1.26 -36.71
CA HIS A 895 13.73 0.83 -37.66
C HIS A 895 13.69 1.71 -38.92
N TRP A 896 14.86 2.20 -39.34
CA TRP A 896 15.05 2.99 -40.55
C TRP A 896 16.25 2.47 -41.35
N ASN A 897 16.01 2.16 -42.62
CA ASN A 897 17.03 1.81 -43.60
C ASN A 897 16.44 2.04 -45.01
N GLU A 898 16.94 3.05 -45.74
CA GLU A 898 16.44 3.44 -47.07
C GLU A 898 16.57 2.33 -48.12
N ARG A 899 17.41 1.32 -47.85
CA ARG A 899 17.71 0.20 -48.75
C ARG A 899 16.71 -0.96 -48.64
N LEU A 900 15.75 -0.89 -47.72
CA LEU A 900 14.79 -1.96 -47.40
C LEU A 900 13.34 -1.49 -47.58
N PRO A 901 12.44 -2.36 -48.07
CA PRO A 901 11.03 -2.02 -48.25
C PRO A 901 10.30 -1.86 -46.91
N SER A 902 9.37 -0.91 -46.83
CA SER A 902 8.53 -0.68 -45.66
C SER A 902 7.65 -1.89 -45.32
N GLY A 903 7.38 -2.09 -44.03
CA GLY A 903 6.59 -3.20 -43.51
C GLY A 903 5.09 -3.07 -43.82
N ASN A 904 4.35 -4.16 -43.57
CA ASN A 904 2.90 -4.20 -43.79
C ASN A 904 2.15 -4.24 -42.46
N THR A 905 1.32 -3.23 -42.19
CA THR A 905 0.58 -3.05 -40.92
C THR A 905 -0.26 -4.26 -40.49
N LYS A 906 -0.68 -5.13 -41.43
CA LYS A 906 -1.40 -6.36 -41.11
C LYS A 906 -0.60 -7.33 -40.23
N PHE A 907 0.74 -7.19 -40.15
CA PHE A 907 1.58 -8.02 -39.30
C PHE A 907 1.55 -7.67 -37.81
N TYR A 908 1.05 -6.50 -37.38
CA TYR A 908 1.30 -6.02 -36.00
C TYR A 908 0.15 -6.16 -34.99
N LYS A 909 -0.92 -6.90 -35.29
CA LYS A 909 -2.05 -7.05 -34.36
C LYS A 909 -1.71 -7.84 -33.08
N SER A 910 -1.72 -7.18 -31.93
CA SER A 910 -1.68 -7.78 -30.59
C SER A 910 -3.01 -8.47 -30.20
N PRO A 911 -2.97 -9.52 -29.37
CA PRO A 911 -4.18 -10.18 -28.85
C PRO A 911 -4.61 -9.62 -27.48
N PHE A 912 -5.89 -9.24 -27.35
CA PHE A 912 -6.46 -8.57 -26.17
C PHE A 912 -6.04 -9.13 -24.81
N LEU A 913 -5.96 -10.46 -24.62
CA LEU A 913 -5.58 -11.04 -23.32
C LEU A 913 -4.14 -10.72 -22.91
N ARG A 914 -3.22 -10.60 -23.88
CA ARG A 914 -1.83 -10.16 -23.64
C ARG A 914 -1.80 -8.69 -23.25
N ASP A 915 -2.56 -7.84 -23.94
CA ASP A 915 -2.58 -6.40 -23.71
C ASP A 915 -3.26 -6.06 -22.38
N PHE A 916 -4.35 -6.76 -22.04
CA PHE A 916 -5.01 -6.72 -20.75
C PHE A 916 -4.06 -7.11 -19.60
N TRP A 917 -3.32 -8.21 -19.75
CA TRP A 917 -2.34 -8.64 -18.76
C TRP A 917 -1.18 -7.64 -18.64
N HIS A 918 -0.61 -7.21 -19.76
CA HIS A 918 0.49 -6.24 -19.81
C HIS A 918 0.12 -4.92 -19.13
N LEU A 919 -1.06 -4.37 -19.44
CA LEU A 919 -1.54 -3.14 -18.81
C LEU A 919 -1.76 -3.34 -17.31
N ASN A 920 -2.38 -4.44 -16.87
CA ASN A 920 -2.60 -4.69 -15.45
C ASN A 920 -1.29 -4.90 -14.66
N VAL A 921 -0.29 -5.58 -15.22
CA VAL A 921 1.03 -5.70 -14.57
C VAL A 921 1.75 -4.34 -14.57
N ALA A 922 1.71 -3.57 -15.65
CA ALA A 922 2.27 -2.21 -15.66
C ALA A 922 1.58 -1.29 -14.63
N MET A 923 0.26 -1.36 -14.48
CA MET A 923 -0.50 -0.66 -13.43
C MET A 923 -0.05 -1.06 -12.03
N MET A 924 0.19 -2.36 -11.77
CA MET A 924 0.69 -2.85 -10.49
C MET A 924 2.13 -2.37 -10.22
N THR A 925 3.03 -2.44 -11.20
CA THR A 925 4.41 -1.95 -11.12
C THR A 925 4.44 -0.45 -10.83
N SER A 926 3.71 0.36 -11.61
CA SER A 926 3.63 1.81 -11.41
C SER A 926 2.95 2.18 -10.09
N ASN A 927 1.96 1.41 -9.62
CA ASN A 927 1.37 1.61 -8.29
C ASN A 927 2.35 1.28 -7.14
N ASN A 928 3.24 0.30 -7.33
CA ASN A 928 4.30 -0.02 -6.37
C ASN A 928 5.44 1.02 -6.40
N ALA A 929 5.62 1.73 -7.51
CA ALA A 929 6.60 2.82 -7.64
C ALA A 929 6.15 4.14 -6.98
N LEU A 930 4.88 4.28 -6.55
CA LEU A 930 4.35 5.45 -5.83
C LEU A 930 4.76 5.48 -4.34
N ILE A 931 6.03 5.18 -4.07
CA ILE A 931 6.66 5.28 -2.75
C ILE A 931 6.83 6.78 -2.41
N PRO A 932 6.51 7.23 -1.18
CA PRO A 932 6.81 8.60 -0.76
C PRO A 932 8.33 8.85 -0.81
N ASP A 933 8.74 9.86 -1.57
CA ASP A 933 10.12 10.35 -1.57
C ASP A 933 10.41 10.95 -0.18
N PRO A 934 11.28 10.35 0.65
CA PRO A 934 11.40 10.69 2.08
C PRO A 934 11.96 12.09 2.30
N ASP A 935 12.55 12.68 1.26
CA ASP A 935 13.16 14.01 1.27
C ASP A 935 12.21 15.10 0.73
N LYS A 936 10.96 14.73 0.39
CA LYS A 936 9.91 15.65 -0.07
C LYS A 936 8.75 15.67 0.92
N GLU A 937 8.58 16.78 1.63
CA GLU A 937 7.41 17.00 2.47
C GLU A 937 6.14 17.20 1.62
N ASP A 938 5.35 16.14 1.44
CA ASP A 938 3.98 16.25 0.90
C ASP A 938 3.01 16.70 2.00
N ILE A 939 2.75 18.01 2.03
CA ILE A 939 1.83 18.67 2.98
C ILE A 939 0.36 18.27 2.82
N LEU A 940 0.00 17.52 1.77
CA LEU A 940 -1.36 16.99 1.57
C LEU A 940 -1.47 15.53 2.05
N ALA A 941 -0.37 14.78 2.07
CA ALA A 941 -0.34 13.38 2.48
C ALA A 941 -0.70 13.21 3.96
N SER A 942 -1.41 12.14 4.28
CA SER A 942 -1.80 11.81 5.65
C SER A 942 -1.73 10.31 5.93
N LYS A 943 -1.31 9.96 7.15
CA LYS A 943 -1.05 8.57 7.54
C LYS A 943 -2.36 7.88 7.93
N PRO A 944 -2.50 6.55 7.80
CA PRO A 944 -3.76 5.87 8.10
C PRO A 944 -4.29 6.10 9.52
N PHE A 945 -3.40 6.22 10.51
CA PHE A 945 -3.77 6.54 11.90
C PHE A 945 -4.31 7.97 12.10
N ASP A 946 -4.07 8.88 11.16
CA ASP A 946 -4.57 10.26 11.22
C ASP A 946 -6.05 10.35 10.82
N TRP A 947 -6.59 9.37 10.08
CA TRP A 947 -7.93 9.46 9.51
C TRP A 947 -9.07 9.30 10.52
N PRO A 948 -9.13 8.25 11.37
CA PRO A 948 -10.32 7.98 12.20
C PRO A 948 -10.69 9.13 13.16
N PHE A 949 -9.68 9.87 13.64
CA PHE A 949 -9.87 11.02 14.52
C PHE A 949 -9.76 12.38 13.81
N ILE A 950 -9.63 12.41 12.48
CA ILE A 950 -9.36 13.60 11.66
C ILE A 950 -8.21 14.42 12.27
N HIS A 951 -6.99 13.90 12.25
CA HIS A 951 -5.83 14.66 12.70
C HIS A 951 -5.47 15.76 11.70
N LEU A 952 -5.50 15.46 10.41
CA LEU A 952 -5.16 16.36 9.31
C LEU A 952 -6.26 16.26 8.23
N GLY A 953 -6.72 17.41 7.73
CA GLY A 953 -7.57 17.50 6.55
C GLY A 953 -6.73 17.93 5.34
N LEU A 954 -7.32 17.93 4.15
CA LEU A 954 -6.63 18.19 2.89
C LEU A 954 -7.16 19.47 2.22
N ARG A 955 -6.27 20.39 1.85
CA ARG A 955 -6.62 21.60 1.07
C ARG A 955 -6.90 21.19 -0.38
N MET A 956 -8.11 21.43 -0.89
CA MET A 956 -8.55 20.96 -2.22
C MET A 956 -8.27 21.94 -3.36
N CYS A 957 -7.87 23.17 -3.06
CA CYS A 957 -7.60 24.24 -4.03
C CYS A 957 -6.62 25.27 -3.42
N GLY A 958 -6.33 26.35 -4.16
CA GLY A 958 -5.52 27.45 -3.64
C GLY A 958 -6.19 28.19 -2.48
N TRP A 959 -5.38 28.80 -1.60
CA TRP A 959 -5.85 29.31 -0.31
C TRP A 959 -5.97 30.84 -0.18
N GLY A 960 -5.65 31.59 -1.24
CA GLY A 960 -5.71 33.05 -1.21
C GLY A 960 -7.13 33.63 -1.04
N ASP A 961 -7.24 34.83 -0.50
CA ASP A 961 -8.51 35.40 -0.04
C ASP A 961 -9.59 35.50 -1.13
N ASN A 962 -9.20 35.90 -2.34
CA ASN A 962 -10.10 36.14 -3.48
C ASN A 962 -10.67 34.86 -4.15
N GLN A 963 -10.22 33.66 -3.77
CA GLN A 963 -10.73 32.39 -4.33
C GLN A 963 -11.59 31.60 -3.34
N LEU A 964 -12.52 30.79 -3.88
CA LEU A 964 -13.42 29.94 -3.11
C LEU A 964 -12.67 28.70 -2.59
N LYS A 965 -12.53 28.60 -1.26
CA LYS A 965 -11.68 27.59 -0.61
C LYS A 965 -12.50 26.35 -0.24
N TYR A 966 -11.97 25.17 -0.54
CA TYR A 966 -12.55 23.87 -0.16
C TYR A 966 -11.54 23.07 0.66
N TYR A 967 -12.02 22.44 1.74
CA TYR A 967 -11.18 21.60 2.61
C TYR A 967 -11.84 20.22 2.71
N LEU A 968 -11.07 19.15 2.55
CA LEU A 968 -11.56 17.80 2.77
C LEU A 968 -11.33 17.43 4.25
N MET A 969 -12.42 17.40 5.00
CA MET A 969 -12.50 16.86 6.36
C MET A 969 -13.86 16.20 6.56
N GLY A 970 -13.99 15.36 7.59
CA GLY A 970 -15.26 14.79 8.01
C GLY A 970 -16.07 15.68 8.96
N THR A 971 -17.35 15.35 9.16
CA THR A 971 -18.14 15.90 10.28
C THR A 971 -17.63 15.25 11.59
N PRO A 972 -17.01 16.00 12.53
CA PRO A 972 -16.25 15.39 13.62
C PRO A 972 -17.04 14.44 14.52
N VAL A 973 -18.32 14.75 14.78
CA VAL A 973 -19.21 13.90 15.59
C VAL A 973 -19.46 12.54 14.94
N ILE A 974 -19.57 12.48 13.59
CA ILE A 974 -19.77 11.23 12.85
C ILE A 974 -18.49 10.39 12.93
N TRP A 975 -17.33 10.99 12.66
CA TRP A 975 -16.05 10.27 12.59
C TRP A 975 -15.55 9.80 13.96
N TRP A 976 -15.65 10.65 14.98
CA TRP A 976 -15.27 10.27 16.34
C TRP A 976 -16.28 9.28 16.94
N GLY A 977 -17.59 9.49 16.74
CA GLY A 977 -18.63 8.57 17.21
C GLY A 977 -18.51 7.17 16.59
N SER A 978 -18.27 7.09 15.27
CA SER A 978 -18.07 5.83 14.57
C SER A 978 -16.72 5.15 14.83
N THR A 979 -15.66 5.91 15.12
CA THR A 979 -14.38 5.34 15.56
C THR A 979 -14.49 4.78 17.00
N ILE A 980 -15.22 5.48 17.88
CA ILE A 980 -15.47 5.01 19.26
C ILE A 980 -16.40 3.79 19.26
N SER A 981 -17.40 3.73 18.38
CA SER A 981 -18.36 2.61 18.34
C SER A 981 -17.70 1.27 18.03
N LEU A 982 -16.66 1.23 17.20
CA LEU A 982 -15.87 0.02 16.93
C LEU A 982 -15.21 -0.53 18.21
N GLY A 983 -14.67 0.36 19.05
CA GLY A 983 -14.11 -0.02 20.35
C GLY A 983 -15.17 -0.48 21.35
N VAL A 984 -16.32 0.22 21.40
CA VAL A 984 -17.47 -0.16 22.24
C VAL A 984 -18.04 -1.51 21.83
N ALA A 985 -18.17 -1.78 20.52
CA ALA A 985 -18.65 -3.06 19.99
C ALA A 985 -17.73 -4.22 20.35
N LEU A 986 -16.40 -4.04 20.24
CA LEU A 986 -15.42 -5.06 20.64
C LEU A 986 -15.48 -5.35 22.14
N VAL A 987 -15.61 -4.33 22.98
CA VAL A 987 -15.78 -4.48 24.44
C VAL A 987 -17.11 -5.16 24.79
N ALA A 988 -18.20 -4.79 24.12
CA ALA A 988 -19.51 -5.41 24.29
C ALA A 988 -19.49 -6.90 23.92
N LEU A 989 -18.93 -7.24 22.75
CA LEU A 989 -18.77 -8.63 22.30
C LEU A 989 -17.93 -9.45 23.29
N LEU A 990 -16.82 -8.89 23.78
CA LEU A 990 -15.98 -9.55 24.80
C LEU A 990 -16.76 -9.79 26.11
N ILE A 991 -17.57 -8.83 26.56
CA ILE A 991 -18.41 -8.97 27.75
C ILE A 991 -19.48 -10.07 27.54
N TYR A 992 -20.15 -10.09 26.39
CA TYR A 992 -21.14 -11.14 26.09
C TYR A 992 -20.52 -12.52 25.98
N LEU A 993 -19.35 -12.67 25.33
CA LEU A 993 -18.63 -13.95 25.26
C LEU A 993 -18.20 -14.45 26.65
N LEU A 994 -17.74 -13.55 27.54
CA LEU A 994 -17.40 -13.90 28.93
C LEU A 994 -18.64 -14.27 29.75
N ARG A 995 -19.79 -13.62 29.53
CA ARG A 995 -21.07 -13.93 30.20
C ARG A 995 -21.68 -15.25 29.69
N TRP A 996 -21.63 -15.50 28.38
CA TRP A 996 -22.04 -16.75 27.73
C TRP A 996 -21.19 -17.94 28.19
N GLN A 997 -19.87 -17.78 28.30
CA GLN A 997 -18.99 -18.80 28.87
C GLN A 997 -19.33 -19.10 30.34
N ARG A 998 -19.77 -18.08 31.10
CA ARG A 998 -20.33 -18.20 32.47
C ARG A 998 -21.81 -18.64 32.52
N LYS A 999 -22.41 -19.02 31.39
CA LYS A 999 -23.80 -19.51 31.24
C LYS A 999 -24.91 -18.51 31.59
N TYR A 1000 -24.63 -17.20 31.57
CA TYR A 1000 -25.68 -16.20 31.50
C TYR A 1000 -26.29 -16.19 30.09
N LYS A 1001 -27.63 -16.21 29.99
CA LYS A 1001 -28.36 -16.00 28.73
C LYS A 1001 -28.80 -14.55 28.65
N ASP A 1002 -28.01 -13.74 27.94
CA ASP A 1002 -28.23 -12.28 27.87
C ASP A 1002 -29.23 -11.86 26.78
N MET A 1003 -29.39 -12.69 25.75
CA MET A 1003 -30.23 -12.46 24.56
C MET A 1003 -30.84 -13.80 24.11
N ASP A 1004 -31.88 -13.79 23.29
CA ASP A 1004 -32.32 -15.01 22.61
C ASP A 1004 -31.45 -15.34 21.38
N ALA A 1005 -31.45 -16.61 20.94
CA ALA A 1005 -30.56 -17.10 19.89
C ALA A 1005 -30.67 -16.26 18.60
N ARG A 1006 -31.89 -15.91 18.18
CA ARG A 1006 -32.10 -15.09 16.98
C ARG A 1006 -31.60 -13.65 17.13
N GLU A 1007 -31.73 -13.06 18.33
CA GLU A 1007 -31.22 -11.72 18.62
C GLU A 1007 -29.69 -11.73 18.63
N TRP A 1008 -29.08 -12.79 19.13
CA TRP A 1008 -27.63 -13.00 19.14
C TRP A 1008 -27.05 -13.18 17.72
N ASP A 1009 -27.69 -14.02 16.90
CA ASP A 1009 -27.27 -14.24 15.51
C ASP A 1009 -27.39 -12.96 14.66
N HIS A 1010 -28.43 -12.15 14.91
CA HIS A 1010 -28.60 -10.84 14.29
C HIS A 1010 -27.51 -9.85 14.72
N PHE A 1011 -27.23 -9.74 16.02
CA PHE A 1011 -26.14 -8.93 16.56
C PHE A 1011 -24.77 -9.32 15.97
N LEU A 1012 -24.48 -10.62 15.91
CA LEU A 1012 -23.25 -11.11 15.29
C LEU A 1012 -23.21 -10.83 13.78
N TYR A 1013 -24.30 -11.03 13.04
CA TYR A 1013 -24.33 -10.77 11.59
C TYR A 1013 -24.03 -9.30 11.26
N VAL A 1014 -24.75 -8.36 11.87
CA VAL A 1014 -24.54 -6.91 11.61
C VAL A 1014 -23.15 -6.48 12.10
N GLY A 1015 -22.73 -6.95 13.28
CA GLY A 1015 -21.41 -6.72 13.83
C GLY A 1015 -20.28 -7.22 12.94
N LYS A 1016 -20.40 -8.43 12.35
CA LYS A 1016 -19.43 -9.01 11.40
C LYS A 1016 -19.32 -8.16 10.13
N ILE A 1017 -20.44 -7.83 9.50
CA ILE A 1017 -20.45 -7.05 8.24
C ILE A 1017 -19.79 -5.67 8.45
N ALA A 1018 -20.13 -4.98 9.55
CA ALA A 1018 -19.54 -3.68 9.86
C ALA A 1018 -18.06 -3.79 10.30
N PHE A 1019 -17.69 -4.75 11.16
CA PHE A 1019 -16.31 -4.88 11.63
C PHE A 1019 -15.35 -5.36 10.54
N PHE A 1020 -15.66 -6.45 9.83
CA PHE A 1020 -14.80 -6.95 8.76
C PHE A 1020 -14.76 -6.00 7.56
N GLY A 1021 -15.87 -5.31 7.28
CA GLY A 1021 -15.88 -4.24 6.27
C GLY A 1021 -14.92 -3.12 6.62
N TRP A 1022 -14.94 -2.62 7.86
CA TRP A 1022 -13.98 -1.64 8.33
C TRP A 1022 -12.54 -2.19 8.29
N PHE A 1023 -12.32 -3.41 8.80
CA PHE A 1023 -11.01 -4.07 8.85
C PHE A 1023 -10.35 -4.17 7.47
N PHE A 1024 -11.06 -4.71 6.47
CA PHE A 1024 -10.52 -4.86 5.12
C PHE A 1024 -10.30 -3.54 4.38
N HIS A 1025 -11.03 -2.47 4.73
CA HIS A 1025 -10.80 -1.13 4.16
C HIS A 1025 -9.86 -0.25 4.99
N PHE A 1026 -9.37 -0.70 6.16
CA PHE A 1026 -8.43 0.06 6.99
C PHE A 1026 -7.04 -0.60 7.05
N VAL A 1027 -6.99 -1.88 7.40
CA VAL A 1027 -5.73 -2.57 7.74
C VAL A 1027 -4.74 -2.68 6.58
N PRO A 1028 -5.15 -2.87 5.30
CA PRO A 1028 -4.19 -2.84 4.19
C PRO A 1028 -3.41 -1.53 4.10
N PHE A 1029 -4.04 -0.38 4.39
CA PHE A 1029 -3.34 0.91 4.38
C PHE A 1029 -2.27 1.04 5.47
N LEU A 1030 -2.39 0.31 6.60
CA LEU A 1030 -1.36 0.24 7.64
C LEU A 1030 -0.08 -0.49 7.18
N ILE A 1031 -0.17 -1.26 6.10
CA ILE A 1031 0.89 -2.12 5.56
C ILE A 1031 1.47 -1.53 4.24
N MET A 1032 0.71 -0.67 3.56
CA MET A 1032 1.08 -0.09 2.26
C MET A 1032 2.14 1.02 2.39
N GLY A 1033 3.37 0.75 1.91
CA GLY A 1033 4.48 1.72 1.82
C GLY A 1033 4.38 2.72 0.66
N ARG A 1034 3.18 3.23 0.35
CA ARG A 1034 2.92 4.20 -0.74
C ARG A 1034 2.25 5.48 -0.21
N VAL A 1035 2.21 6.54 -1.02
CA VAL A 1035 1.53 7.79 -0.66
C VAL A 1035 0.03 7.56 -0.44
N THR A 1036 -0.51 8.12 0.66
CA THR A 1036 -1.92 8.04 1.06
C THR A 1036 -2.48 9.39 1.51
N TYR A 1037 -3.80 9.55 1.37
CA TYR A 1037 -4.53 10.81 1.59
C TYR A 1037 -5.88 10.53 2.27
N LEU A 1038 -6.46 11.52 2.96
CA LEU A 1038 -7.67 11.35 3.80
C LEU A 1038 -8.87 10.71 3.07
N HIS A 1039 -9.04 10.94 1.75
CA HIS A 1039 -10.14 10.36 0.97
C HIS A 1039 -10.14 8.82 0.97
N HIS A 1040 -8.99 8.17 1.20
CA HIS A 1040 -8.86 6.71 1.26
C HIS A 1040 -9.66 6.09 2.42
N TYR A 1041 -9.97 6.87 3.47
CA TYR A 1041 -10.81 6.42 4.59
C TYR A 1041 -12.31 6.52 4.32
N LEU A 1042 -12.75 7.21 3.26
CA LEU A 1042 -14.19 7.44 3.03
C LEU A 1042 -15.00 6.15 2.77
N PRO A 1043 -14.48 5.10 2.10
CA PRO A 1043 -15.15 3.80 2.05
C PRO A 1043 -15.14 3.10 3.42
N THR A 1044 -14.04 3.22 4.17
CA THR A 1044 -13.82 2.64 5.49
C THR A 1044 -14.78 3.21 6.55
N LEU A 1045 -15.04 4.52 6.48
CA LEU A 1045 -15.98 5.26 7.31
C LEU A 1045 -17.41 4.71 7.20
N TYR A 1046 -17.83 4.22 6.03
CA TYR A 1046 -19.19 3.71 5.84
C TYR A 1046 -19.48 2.52 6.77
N PHE A 1047 -18.50 1.61 6.89
CA PHE A 1047 -18.59 0.47 7.79
C PHE A 1047 -18.52 0.86 9.28
N ALA A 1048 -17.74 1.88 9.62
CA ALA A 1048 -17.73 2.46 10.97
C ALA A 1048 -19.08 3.13 11.33
N VAL A 1049 -19.72 3.80 10.36
CA VAL A 1049 -21.05 4.41 10.51
C VAL A 1049 -22.13 3.34 10.68
N LEU A 1050 -22.07 2.22 9.93
CA LEU A 1050 -22.94 1.05 10.17
C LEU A 1050 -22.74 0.48 11.58
N MET A 1051 -21.49 0.36 12.06
CA MET A 1051 -21.22 -0.06 13.44
C MET A 1051 -21.80 0.91 14.47
N PHE A 1052 -21.73 2.22 14.23
CA PHE A 1052 -22.27 3.22 15.15
C PHE A 1052 -23.79 3.13 15.27
N SER A 1053 -24.49 3.02 14.14
CA SER A 1053 -25.93 2.76 14.13
C SER A 1053 -26.28 1.46 14.84
N HIS A 1054 -25.52 0.38 14.61
CA HIS A 1054 -25.76 -0.92 15.25
C HIS A 1054 -25.58 -0.88 16.77
N VAL A 1055 -24.51 -0.25 17.28
CA VAL A 1055 -24.26 -0.09 18.72
C VAL A 1055 -25.36 0.74 19.39
N LEU A 1056 -25.80 1.84 18.75
CA LEU A 1056 -26.90 2.67 19.26
C LEU A 1056 -28.25 1.95 19.20
N ASP A 1057 -28.50 1.14 18.16
CA ASP A 1057 -29.71 0.32 18.07
C ASP A 1057 -29.76 -0.68 19.23
N HIS A 1058 -28.70 -1.47 19.40
CA HIS A 1058 -28.62 -2.51 20.43
C HIS A 1058 -28.79 -1.96 21.85
N PHE A 1059 -28.02 -0.92 22.21
CA PHE A 1059 -28.06 -0.39 23.58
C PHE A 1059 -29.20 0.60 23.86
N ILE A 1060 -29.78 1.24 22.83
CA ILE A 1060 -30.76 2.32 23.02
C ILE A 1060 -32.10 2.01 22.34
N PHE A 1061 -32.15 1.90 21.01
CA PHE A 1061 -33.43 1.88 20.30
C PHE A 1061 -34.17 0.54 20.40
N SER A 1062 -33.45 -0.58 20.35
CA SER A 1062 -33.98 -1.94 20.56
C SER A 1062 -33.97 -2.37 22.04
N SER A 1063 -33.29 -1.64 22.92
CA SER A 1063 -33.26 -1.92 24.36
C SER A 1063 -34.66 -1.90 24.99
N ARG A 1064 -35.01 -2.97 25.72
CA ARG A 1064 -36.31 -3.14 26.39
C ARG A 1064 -36.44 -2.30 27.67
N ASN A 1065 -35.32 -1.81 28.21
CA ASN A 1065 -35.27 -1.11 29.50
C ASN A 1065 -35.51 0.41 29.39
N LEU A 1066 -35.61 0.96 28.18
CA LEU A 1066 -35.79 2.40 27.94
C LEU A 1066 -37.19 2.68 27.40
N THR A 1067 -37.85 3.72 27.95
CA THR A 1067 -39.17 4.14 27.47
C THR A 1067 -39.08 4.75 26.07
N THR A 1068 -40.16 4.66 25.28
CA THR A 1068 -40.24 5.30 23.97
C THR A 1068 -39.97 6.80 24.03
N LYS A 1069 -40.42 7.50 25.10
CA LYS A 1069 -40.10 8.92 25.33
C LYS A 1069 -38.59 9.15 25.45
N THR A 1070 -37.90 8.32 26.23
CA THR A 1070 -36.43 8.37 26.39
C THR A 1070 -35.72 8.12 25.06
N LYS A 1071 -36.16 7.13 24.27
CA LYS A 1071 -35.61 6.83 22.94
C LYS A 1071 -35.76 8.00 21.98
N SER A 1072 -36.95 8.61 21.91
CA SER A 1072 -37.20 9.79 21.06
C SER A 1072 -36.37 11.01 21.49
N ILE A 1073 -36.17 11.23 22.80
CA ILE A 1073 -35.31 12.31 23.30
C ILE A 1073 -33.85 12.08 22.85
N ILE A 1074 -33.31 10.87 23.03
CA ILE A 1074 -31.94 10.55 22.62
C ILE A 1074 -31.78 10.69 21.10
N PHE A 1075 -32.73 10.16 20.32
CA PHE A 1075 -32.73 10.31 18.86
C PHE A 1075 -32.79 11.79 18.43
N GLY A 1076 -33.60 12.61 19.10
CA GLY A 1076 -33.70 14.04 18.85
C GLY A 1076 -32.40 14.79 19.13
N VAL A 1077 -31.76 14.51 20.27
CA VAL A 1077 -30.46 15.11 20.64
C VAL A 1077 -29.35 14.71 19.67
N LEU A 1078 -29.28 13.43 19.27
CA LEU A 1078 -28.31 12.96 18.26
C LEU A 1078 -28.57 13.63 16.90
N SER A 1079 -29.83 13.63 16.45
CA SER A 1079 -30.24 14.24 15.17
C SER A 1079 -29.94 15.73 15.13
N PHE A 1080 -30.26 16.47 16.19
CA PHE A 1080 -29.93 17.89 16.33
C PHE A 1080 -28.41 18.12 16.28
N THR A 1081 -27.63 17.29 16.99
CA THR A 1081 -26.16 17.40 17.02
C THR A 1081 -25.55 17.16 15.63
N LEU A 1082 -26.05 16.18 14.87
CA LEU A 1082 -25.63 15.92 13.49
C LEU A 1082 -25.96 17.11 12.56
N VAL A 1083 -27.19 17.63 12.62
CA VAL A 1083 -27.61 18.78 11.80
C VAL A 1083 -26.85 20.06 12.17
N PHE A 1084 -26.64 20.33 13.46
CA PHE A 1084 -25.88 21.47 13.95
C PHE A 1084 -24.42 21.42 13.50
N THR A 1085 -23.74 20.29 13.68
CA THR A 1085 -22.33 20.16 13.29
C THR A 1085 -22.12 20.15 11.78
N PHE A 1086 -23.05 19.55 11.00
CA PHE A 1086 -23.09 19.74 9.56
C PHE A 1086 -23.23 21.22 9.19
N TRP A 1087 -24.18 21.96 9.80
CA TRP A 1087 -24.41 23.37 9.48
C TRP A 1087 -23.26 24.29 9.87
N TRP A 1088 -22.52 23.95 10.93
CA TRP A 1088 -21.28 24.61 11.34
C TRP A 1088 -20.17 24.42 10.30
N PHE A 1089 -19.91 23.17 9.89
CA PHE A 1089 -18.85 22.85 8.94
C PHE A 1089 -19.24 22.99 7.46
N LYS A 1090 -20.50 23.31 7.14
CA LYS A 1090 -21.02 23.33 5.75
C LYS A 1090 -20.17 24.14 4.76
N GLY A 1091 -19.56 25.24 5.21
CA GLY A 1091 -18.71 26.10 4.38
C GLY A 1091 -17.49 25.37 3.82
N VAL A 1092 -16.98 24.38 4.56
CA VAL A 1092 -15.85 23.54 4.16
C VAL A 1092 -16.15 22.73 2.89
N ALA A 1093 -17.39 22.22 2.76
CA ALA A 1093 -17.83 21.45 1.60
C ALA A 1093 -18.50 22.31 0.50
N PHE A 1094 -19.20 23.39 0.88
CA PHE A 1094 -19.88 24.30 -0.07
C PHE A 1094 -18.98 25.40 -0.64
N GLY A 1095 -17.85 25.67 -0.01
CA GLY A 1095 -16.87 26.69 -0.40
C GLY A 1095 -16.88 27.86 0.60
N ILE A 1096 -15.69 28.22 1.09
CA ILE A 1096 -15.46 29.36 1.99
C ILE A 1096 -15.10 30.59 1.14
N LEU A 1097 -15.86 31.67 1.30
CA LEU A 1097 -15.71 32.95 0.61
C LEU A 1097 -14.92 33.94 1.46
N GLY A 1098 -14.07 34.76 0.83
CA GLY A 1098 -13.30 35.81 1.50
C GLY A 1098 -12.13 35.29 2.35
N PRO A 1099 -11.53 36.15 3.19
CA PRO A 1099 -10.35 35.81 3.98
C PRO A 1099 -10.61 34.71 5.00
N ILE A 1100 -9.77 33.69 5.04
CA ILE A 1100 -10.04 32.49 5.87
C ILE A 1100 -10.03 32.82 7.38
N ASN A 1101 -9.27 33.84 7.79
CA ASN A 1101 -9.13 34.29 9.17
C ASN A 1101 -10.39 34.99 9.75
N GLU A 1102 -11.35 35.37 8.89
CA GLU A 1102 -12.66 35.88 9.32
C GLU A 1102 -13.58 34.75 9.81
N HIS A 1103 -13.43 33.54 9.26
CA HIS A 1103 -14.26 32.36 9.54
C HIS A 1103 -13.84 31.65 10.84
N LYS A 1104 -13.93 32.39 11.96
CA LYS A 1104 -13.52 31.92 13.30
C LYS A 1104 -14.33 30.70 13.76
N GLY A 1105 -13.66 29.78 14.45
CA GLY A 1105 -14.29 28.59 15.07
C GLY A 1105 -14.37 27.34 14.19
N LEU A 1106 -13.74 27.32 13.01
CA LEU A 1106 -13.58 26.11 12.19
C LEU A 1106 -12.46 25.20 12.70
N GLN A 1107 -11.38 25.75 13.28
CA GLN A 1107 -10.25 24.96 13.80
C GLN A 1107 -10.53 24.41 15.22
N TRP A 1108 -11.29 23.31 15.33
CA TRP A 1108 -11.46 22.60 16.62
C TRP A 1108 -10.20 21.84 17.06
N ARG A 1109 -9.24 21.61 16.15
CA ARG A 1109 -7.97 20.93 16.42
C ARG A 1109 -6.82 21.72 15.81
N LYS A 1110 -5.78 22.01 16.61
CA LYS A 1110 -4.60 22.82 16.18
C LYS A 1110 -3.86 22.27 14.95
N SER A 1111 -4.00 20.97 14.65
CA SER A 1111 -3.38 20.33 13.49
C SER A 1111 -4.20 20.46 12.20
N TRP A 1112 -5.40 21.05 12.23
CA TRP A 1112 -6.13 21.39 11.01
C TRP A 1112 -5.55 22.68 10.43
N ASN A 1113 -4.85 22.57 9.31
CA ASN A 1113 -4.26 23.67 8.54
C ASN A 1113 -5.33 24.46 7.74
N ILE A 1114 -6.41 24.85 8.42
CA ILE A 1114 -7.51 25.64 7.85
C ILE A 1114 -7.10 27.12 7.76
N TYR A 1115 -6.69 27.73 8.86
CA TYR A 1115 -6.14 29.09 8.86
C TYR A 1115 -4.71 29.11 8.31
N GLU A 1116 -4.22 30.31 8.05
CA GLU A 1116 -2.80 30.56 7.77
C GLU A 1116 -2.14 31.07 9.05
N ASN A 1117 -0.92 30.59 9.32
CA ASN A 1117 -0.13 30.92 10.53
C ASN A 1117 0.87 32.04 10.23
#